data_AF-A0AAW8WAN6-F1
#
_entry.id   AF-A0AAW8WAN6-F1
#
_cell.length_a   1.000
_cell.length_b   1.000
_cell.length_c   1.000
_cell.angle_alpha   90.00
_cell.angle_beta   90.00
_cell.angle_gamma   90.00
#
_symmetry.space_group_name_H-M   'P 1'
#
loop_
_entity.id
_entity.type
_entity.pdbx_description
1 polymer ?
#
loop_
_entity_poly.entity_id
_entity_poly.type
_entity_poly.pdbx_seq_one_letter_code
_entity_poly.pdbx_strand_id
1 'polypeptide(L)'
;MATPNVGILTTTGKALIDKVNSGQAKISFSKVVFSSMDNSQLSDTQIKALTAIAPQEVVVSSPQTTLDTNSGETRIRATGTNEKLADGVYVKTYGVFAKDDTGNEILYGVTVSPNPNYFPAYDGVTPQAVTYSYKTVIQETSNITMTNSNDVYASQEDLTEALQPYAKTVDVNQQLDKKVNIADMRKPASDVAGIEEVNAKQDKIGYTPADDSKVVHDNGNGTIEVNGNSILPSNDSILRRIDGLYTDMNNVPIGWWYLNGWSTPSTSISNWGLPKAFYYVHCFTTSYGLPTAIQAAYDVASNNVYVRTMSNFKWNSWKLTADDSKVVHTADMRKPASDVAGIEEVNAKQDKLTITPADDSKVVHTSDTSNWQKQKMFNPGSYMVASTRGAKLDFYDLLTQKYTTAGVYYIRDDDAVIDSVVISEGNGWWYAYGVNYAGNFYHRKIATTTNPVTDTGWVLNADDSKVVHLSGANNFDTTPTVNNNPLLLASSLPSDLARTGQDANFTGKLQQNGQDVALANNTIARNPNTGVVSEPVDFTKLTVNGGKSVATSDDLKSVEDASWHTMTGKSDSLSAYTCMYRKNNEQKYVDLVLYGTMGITMGTSYHSKELLDLSEIISSPKNVEGNIAYPAHAANGAGVAGYVSVSGTKILFSWESNNSALYAGSPIVSTGTSLNSPFLRVTFD
;
A
#
# COMPACT_ATOMS: atom_id res chain seq x y z
N MET A 1 -0.04 66.47 -8.41
CA MET A 1 1.07 65.70 -9.02
C MET A 1 0.49 64.52 -9.76
N ALA A 2 1.18 64.03 -10.78
CA ALA A 2 0.69 62.98 -11.65
C ALA A 2 0.62 61.69 -10.85
N THR A 3 -0.37 60.86 -11.13
CA THR A 3 -0.52 59.56 -10.48
C THR A 3 0.72 58.71 -10.82
N PRO A 4 1.59 58.37 -9.83
CA PRO A 4 2.88 57.77 -10.13
C PRO A 4 2.75 56.32 -10.61
N ASN A 5 3.59 55.91 -11.57
CA ASN A 5 3.64 54.54 -12.12
C ASN A 5 2.33 54.00 -12.72
N VAL A 6 1.38 54.89 -13.05
CA VAL A 6 0.13 54.55 -13.74
C VAL A 6 0.18 55.13 -15.15
N GLY A 7 -0.27 54.34 -16.13
CA GLY A 7 -0.42 54.79 -17.50
C GLY A 7 -1.60 55.77 -17.63
N ILE A 8 -1.30 57.04 -17.93
CA ILE A 8 -2.30 58.08 -18.13
C ILE A 8 -2.53 58.26 -19.64
N LEU A 9 -3.73 57.94 -20.10
CA LEU A 9 -4.18 58.19 -21.48
C LEU A 9 -4.16 59.68 -21.79
N THR A 10 -3.60 60.08 -22.93
CA THR A 10 -3.70 61.46 -23.40
C THR A 10 -5.11 61.74 -23.97
N THR A 11 -5.44 63.00 -24.20
CA THR A 11 -6.70 63.41 -24.83
C THR A 11 -6.83 62.80 -26.23
N THR A 12 -5.73 62.78 -27.00
CA THR A 12 -5.68 62.14 -28.32
C THR A 12 -5.76 60.62 -28.22
N GLY A 13 -5.09 60.01 -27.23
CA GLY A 13 -5.17 58.58 -26.98
C GLY A 13 -6.57 58.12 -26.59
N LYS A 14 -7.26 58.91 -25.75
CA LYS A 14 -8.66 58.70 -25.38
C LYS A 14 -9.60 58.76 -26.59
N ALA A 15 -9.41 59.74 -27.46
CA ALA A 15 -10.22 59.85 -28.68
C ALA A 15 -9.99 58.66 -29.64
N LEU A 16 -8.75 58.15 -29.73
CA LEU A 16 -8.44 56.97 -30.53
C LEU A 16 -9.07 55.70 -29.94
N ILE A 17 -8.93 55.46 -28.64
CA ILE A 17 -9.47 54.25 -28.01
C ILE A 17 -11.00 54.22 -28.04
N ASP A 18 -11.68 55.37 -27.95
CA ASP A 18 -13.14 55.44 -28.10
C ASP A 18 -13.58 55.01 -29.50
N LYS A 19 -12.86 55.43 -30.55
CA LYS A 19 -13.11 54.97 -31.92
C LYS A 19 -12.88 53.47 -32.08
N VAL A 20 -11.79 52.95 -31.50
CA VAL A 20 -11.46 51.50 -31.53
C VAL A 20 -12.52 50.66 -30.84
N ASN A 21 -12.96 51.06 -29.65
CA ASN A 21 -14.02 50.37 -28.91
C ASN A 21 -15.39 50.46 -29.61
N SER A 22 -15.61 51.47 -30.45
CA SER A 22 -16.81 51.58 -31.28
C SER A 22 -16.69 50.90 -32.65
N GLY A 23 -15.58 50.20 -32.94
CA GLY A 23 -15.33 49.52 -34.21
C GLY A 23 -15.04 50.45 -35.40
N GLN A 24 -14.77 51.73 -35.15
CA GLN A 24 -14.57 52.76 -36.19
C GLN A 24 -13.11 52.95 -36.59
N ALA A 25 -12.17 52.35 -35.84
CA ALA A 25 -10.75 52.40 -36.14
C ALA A 25 -10.04 51.15 -35.60
N LYS A 26 -8.90 50.77 -36.18
CA LYS A 26 -7.92 49.86 -35.56
C LYS A 26 -6.78 50.65 -34.94
N ILE A 27 -6.09 49.99 -34.03
CA ILE A 27 -4.94 50.55 -33.33
C ILE A 27 -3.73 49.63 -33.43
N SER A 28 -2.58 50.24 -33.70
CA SER A 28 -1.27 49.59 -33.59
C SER A 28 -0.35 50.46 -32.76
N PHE A 29 0.41 49.87 -31.83
CA PHE A 29 1.36 50.61 -31.01
C PHE A 29 2.68 50.75 -31.77
N SER A 30 3.05 51.97 -32.14
CA SER A 30 4.13 52.26 -33.07
C SER A 30 5.50 52.40 -32.42
N LYS A 31 5.55 52.92 -31.19
CA LYS A 31 6.79 52.99 -30.41
C LYS A 31 6.52 53.25 -28.93
N VAL A 32 7.49 52.92 -28.09
CA VAL A 32 7.57 53.45 -26.72
C VAL A 32 8.88 54.19 -26.57
N VAL A 33 8.83 55.37 -25.93
CA VAL A 33 9.99 56.23 -25.71
C VAL A 33 10.29 56.31 -24.22
N PHE A 34 11.57 56.18 -23.86
CA PHE A 34 12.05 56.43 -22.49
C PHE A 34 12.74 57.78 -22.46
N SER A 35 12.37 58.61 -21.49
CA SER A 35 12.75 60.01 -21.45
C SER A 35 13.20 60.47 -20.07
N SER A 36 14.21 61.34 -20.03
CA SER A 36 14.57 62.10 -18.83
C SER A 36 13.64 63.29 -18.55
N MET A 37 12.64 63.54 -19.40
CA MET A 37 11.62 64.57 -19.18
C MET A 37 10.97 64.39 -17.81
N ASP A 38 11.06 65.41 -16.97
CA ASP A 38 10.52 65.40 -15.62
C ASP A 38 9.09 65.95 -15.60
N ASN A 39 8.13 65.04 -15.53
CA ASN A 39 6.70 65.37 -15.45
C ASN A 39 6.12 65.15 -14.03
N SER A 40 6.97 64.91 -13.03
CA SER A 40 6.53 64.57 -11.66
C SER A 40 5.65 65.64 -11.00
N GLN A 41 5.84 66.90 -11.39
CA GLN A 41 5.13 68.06 -10.82
C GLN A 41 3.79 68.36 -11.52
N LEU A 42 3.55 67.81 -12.71
CA LEU A 42 2.31 68.04 -13.45
C LEU A 42 1.13 67.33 -12.79
N SER A 43 -0.09 67.79 -12.99
CA SER A 43 -1.32 67.06 -12.64
C SER A 43 -1.74 66.08 -13.74
N ASP A 44 -2.57 65.09 -13.43
CA ASP A 44 -3.12 64.16 -14.43
C ASP A 44 -3.80 64.89 -15.59
N THR A 45 -4.50 65.99 -15.33
CA THR A 45 -5.12 66.83 -16.38
C THR A 45 -4.07 67.45 -17.31
N GLN A 46 -2.91 67.86 -16.77
CA GLN A 46 -1.81 68.40 -17.57
C GLN A 46 -1.08 67.29 -18.34
N ILE A 47 -0.92 66.09 -17.77
CA ILE A 47 -0.38 64.92 -18.48
C ILE A 47 -1.30 64.54 -19.66
N LYS A 48 -2.61 64.54 -19.44
CA LYS A 48 -3.62 64.26 -20.50
C LYS A 48 -3.53 65.23 -21.68
N ALA A 49 -3.03 66.45 -21.47
CA ALA A 49 -2.89 67.45 -22.52
C ALA A 49 -1.59 67.32 -23.33
N LEU A 50 -0.66 66.45 -22.92
CA LEU A 50 0.60 66.23 -23.65
C LEU A 50 0.35 65.61 -25.02
N THR A 51 1.04 66.13 -26.03
CA THR A 51 1.02 65.63 -27.41
C THR A 51 2.38 65.11 -27.88
N ALA A 52 3.45 65.38 -27.12
CA ALA A 52 4.82 64.98 -27.44
C ALA A 52 5.66 64.76 -26.19
N ILE A 53 6.75 64.00 -26.34
CA ILE A 53 7.79 63.80 -25.32
C ILE A 53 9.15 64.09 -25.98
N ALA A 54 9.96 64.90 -25.30
CA ALA A 54 11.34 65.25 -25.64
C ALA A 54 12.19 65.48 -24.35
N PRO A 55 13.37 64.86 -24.22
CA PRO A 55 14.06 64.08 -25.25
C PRO A 55 13.47 62.66 -25.41
N GLN A 56 13.86 61.95 -26.45
CA GLN A 56 13.52 60.54 -26.68
C GLN A 56 14.81 59.72 -26.71
N GLU A 57 15.42 59.56 -25.54
CA GLU A 57 16.76 59.00 -25.40
C GLU A 57 16.81 57.51 -25.77
N VAL A 58 15.72 56.78 -25.51
CA VAL A 58 15.55 55.40 -25.98
C VAL A 58 14.23 55.28 -26.69
N VAL A 59 14.25 54.76 -27.92
CA VAL A 59 13.07 54.55 -28.77
C VAL A 59 12.95 53.08 -29.14
N VAL A 60 11.83 52.46 -28.77
CA VAL A 60 11.52 51.07 -29.08
C VAL A 60 10.40 51.03 -30.11
N SER A 61 10.73 50.77 -31.39
CA SER A 61 9.82 50.92 -32.54
C SER A 61 8.79 49.79 -32.76
N SER A 62 8.79 48.76 -31.92
CA SER A 62 7.87 47.62 -32.01
C SER A 62 7.59 47.04 -30.61
N PRO A 63 6.83 47.75 -29.76
CA PRO A 63 6.53 47.24 -28.43
C PRO A 63 5.65 45.98 -28.52
N GLN A 64 5.88 45.05 -27.60
CA GLN A 64 5.12 43.82 -27.48
C GLN A 64 3.73 44.13 -26.93
N THR A 65 2.69 43.76 -27.67
CA THR A 65 1.30 43.96 -27.26
C THR A 65 0.67 42.60 -26.97
N THR A 66 0.22 42.41 -25.74
CA THR A 66 -0.33 41.15 -25.21
C THR A 66 -1.64 41.40 -24.46
N LEU A 67 -2.52 40.41 -24.41
CA LEU A 67 -3.72 40.43 -23.59
C LEU A 67 -3.46 39.65 -22.30
N ASP A 68 -3.66 40.29 -21.15
CA ASP A 68 -3.75 39.58 -19.87
C ASP A 68 -5.15 38.99 -19.75
N THR A 69 -5.25 37.66 -19.85
CA THR A 69 -6.53 36.94 -19.81
C THR A 69 -7.18 36.93 -18.43
N ASN A 70 -6.43 37.24 -17.38
CA ASN A 70 -6.96 37.28 -16.01
C ASN A 70 -7.61 38.63 -15.70
N SER A 71 -6.95 39.73 -16.08
CA SER A 71 -7.44 41.09 -15.82
C SER A 71 -8.27 41.68 -16.96
N GLY A 72 -8.14 41.15 -18.19
CA GLY A 72 -8.72 41.73 -19.39
C GLY A 72 -7.98 42.97 -19.91
N GLU A 73 -6.83 43.31 -19.33
CA GLU A 73 -6.02 44.46 -19.74
C GLU A 73 -5.12 44.12 -20.93
N THR A 74 -5.00 45.06 -21.87
CA THR A 74 -3.98 45.04 -22.91
C THR A 74 -2.67 45.61 -22.34
N ARG A 75 -1.62 44.81 -22.37
CA ARG A 75 -0.27 45.18 -21.91
C ARG A 75 0.63 45.48 -23.09
N ILE A 76 1.17 46.71 -23.11
CA ILE A 76 2.16 47.19 -24.07
C ILE A 76 3.52 47.23 -23.36
N ARG A 77 4.44 46.36 -23.76
CA ARG A 77 5.76 46.18 -23.14
C ARG A 77 6.85 46.62 -24.10
N ALA A 78 7.79 47.41 -23.61
CA ALA A 78 8.95 47.86 -24.38
C ALA A 78 10.23 47.51 -23.64
N THR A 79 11.13 46.80 -24.32
CA THR A 79 12.49 46.53 -23.84
C THR A 79 13.44 47.37 -24.67
N GLY A 80 14.00 48.40 -24.06
CA GLY A 80 14.98 49.29 -24.70
C GLY A 80 16.39 48.96 -24.23
N THR A 81 17.36 49.03 -25.15
CA THR A 81 18.79 48.86 -24.84
C THR A 81 19.50 50.21 -24.75
N ASN A 82 20.62 50.25 -24.04
CA ASN A 82 21.43 51.47 -23.93
C ASN A 82 22.39 51.67 -25.11
N GLU A 83 22.38 50.82 -26.14
CA GLU A 83 23.34 50.86 -27.28
C GLU A 83 23.48 52.23 -27.95
N LYS A 84 22.39 53.00 -28.00
CA LYS A 84 22.33 54.32 -28.62
C LYS A 84 22.49 55.46 -27.62
N LEU A 85 22.73 55.13 -26.34
CA LEU A 85 22.79 56.07 -25.24
C LEU A 85 24.24 56.51 -25.00
N ALA A 86 24.56 57.75 -25.38
CA ALA A 86 25.89 58.33 -25.23
C ALA A 86 26.21 58.69 -23.76
N ASP A 87 25.21 59.18 -23.02
CA ASP A 87 25.31 59.57 -21.61
C ASP A 87 24.23 58.86 -20.80
N GLY A 88 24.53 58.40 -19.58
CA GLY A 88 23.54 57.73 -18.75
C GLY A 88 22.39 58.65 -18.35
N VAL A 89 21.17 58.11 -18.29
CA VAL A 89 19.94 58.89 -18.04
C VAL A 89 19.10 58.27 -16.93
N TYR A 90 18.41 59.12 -16.18
CA TYR A 90 17.32 58.68 -15.32
C TYR A 90 16.03 58.67 -16.13
N VAL A 91 15.40 57.49 -16.29
CA VAL A 91 14.13 57.38 -17.03
C VAL A 91 13.01 57.87 -16.12
N LYS A 92 12.60 59.13 -16.30
CA LYS A 92 11.57 59.81 -15.51
C LYS A 92 10.18 59.69 -16.11
N THR A 93 10.10 59.63 -17.43
CA THR A 93 8.83 59.49 -18.16
C THR A 93 9.01 58.46 -19.26
N TYR A 94 8.00 57.61 -19.45
CA TYR A 94 7.90 56.80 -20.68
C TYR A 94 6.55 56.99 -21.35
N GLY A 95 6.56 57.13 -22.66
CA GLY A 95 5.36 57.39 -23.46
C GLY A 95 5.14 56.33 -24.52
N VAL A 96 3.88 55.92 -24.65
CA VAL A 96 3.42 54.99 -25.68
C VAL A 96 2.85 55.79 -26.84
N PHE A 97 3.29 55.49 -28.05
CA PHE A 97 2.73 56.02 -29.28
C PHE A 97 1.92 54.96 -30.01
N ALA A 98 0.85 55.40 -30.66
CA ALA A 98 -0.04 54.53 -31.42
C ALA A 98 -0.43 55.16 -32.76
N LYS A 99 -0.68 54.31 -33.75
CA LYS A 99 -1.20 54.65 -35.06
C LYS A 99 -2.62 54.13 -35.22
N ASP A 100 -3.45 54.96 -35.85
CA ASP A 100 -4.76 54.54 -36.37
C ASP A 100 -4.66 53.92 -37.78
N ASP A 101 -5.79 53.53 -38.37
CA ASP A 101 -5.88 52.94 -39.70
C ASP A 101 -5.34 53.84 -40.83
N THR A 102 -5.24 55.15 -40.60
CA THR A 102 -4.72 56.11 -41.59
C THR A 102 -3.19 56.27 -41.48
N GLY A 103 -2.57 55.60 -40.52
CA GLY A 103 -1.14 55.69 -40.23
C GLY A 103 -0.75 56.93 -39.42
N ASN A 104 -1.73 57.71 -38.93
CA ASN A 104 -1.47 58.89 -38.13
C ASN A 104 -0.98 58.49 -36.72
N GLU A 105 0.25 58.89 -36.39
CA GLU A 105 0.89 58.54 -35.12
C GLU A 105 0.64 59.61 -34.05
N ILE A 106 0.13 59.19 -32.90
CA ILE A 106 -0.15 60.05 -31.76
C ILE A 106 0.56 59.57 -30.50
N LEU A 107 0.80 60.47 -29.55
CA LEU A 107 1.10 60.08 -28.17
C LEU A 107 -0.18 59.51 -27.55
N TYR A 108 -0.20 58.21 -27.29
CA TYR A 108 -1.36 57.48 -26.79
C TYR A 108 -1.50 57.59 -25.27
N GLY A 109 -0.39 57.42 -24.56
CA GLY A 109 -0.39 57.44 -23.10
C GLY A 109 1.00 57.70 -22.53
N VAL A 110 1.04 58.17 -21.29
CA VAL A 110 2.27 58.58 -20.60
C VAL A 110 2.27 58.00 -19.19
N THR A 111 3.40 57.47 -18.76
CA THR A 111 3.63 57.11 -17.37
C THR A 111 4.80 57.93 -16.81
N VAL A 112 4.61 58.43 -15.59
CA VAL A 112 5.63 59.19 -14.85
C VAL A 112 6.14 58.34 -13.69
N SER A 113 7.46 58.17 -13.61
CA SER A 113 8.12 57.44 -12.53
C SER A 113 8.50 58.37 -11.38
N PRO A 114 8.03 58.14 -10.14
CA PRO A 114 8.45 58.91 -8.97
C PRO A 114 9.86 58.52 -8.50
N ASN A 115 10.30 57.31 -8.84
CA ASN A 115 11.59 56.74 -8.48
C ASN A 115 12.30 56.30 -9.76
N PRO A 116 12.84 57.23 -10.57
CA PRO A 116 13.42 56.90 -11.86
C PRO A 116 14.65 56.01 -11.70
N ASN A 117 14.74 54.95 -12.50
CA ASN A 117 15.93 54.10 -12.56
C ASN A 117 17.00 54.75 -13.44
N TYR A 118 18.26 54.67 -13.01
CA TYR A 118 19.40 55.09 -13.82
C TYR A 118 19.68 54.03 -14.89
N PHE A 119 19.72 54.45 -16.15
CA PHE A 119 20.10 53.64 -17.30
C PHE A 119 21.46 54.14 -17.81
N PRO A 120 22.54 53.36 -17.63
CA PRO A 120 23.90 53.84 -17.90
C PRO A 120 24.17 53.98 -19.41
N ALA A 121 25.12 54.84 -19.77
CA ALA A 121 25.67 54.92 -21.12
C ALA A 121 26.21 53.56 -21.60
N TYR A 122 26.24 53.35 -22.91
CA TYR A 122 26.81 52.13 -23.48
C TYR A 122 28.33 52.09 -23.27
N ASP A 123 28.84 50.98 -22.73
CA ASP A 123 30.26 50.76 -22.47
C ASP A 123 31.04 50.22 -23.69
N GLY A 124 30.35 49.98 -24.80
CA GLY A 124 30.93 49.43 -26.03
C GLY A 124 31.10 47.91 -26.04
N VAL A 125 30.69 47.20 -24.97
CA VAL A 125 30.92 45.75 -24.83
C VAL A 125 29.61 44.97 -24.77
N THR A 126 28.73 45.25 -23.81
CA THR A 126 27.49 44.48 -23.64
C THR A 126 26.31 45.41 -23.36
N PRO A 127 25.31 45.44 -24.26
CA PRO A 127 24.12 46.25 -24.07
C PRO A 127 23.37 45.85 -22.79
N GLN A 128 23.01 46.85 -21.99
CA GLN A 128 22.05 46.68 -20.90
C GLN A 128 20.65 46.96 -21.43
N ALA A 129 19.66 46.22 -20.94
CA ALA A 129 18.28 46.37 -21.33
C ALA A 129 17.42 46.75 -20.12
N VAL A 130 16.44 47.61 -20.33
CA VAL A 130 15.39 47.93 -19.36
C VAL A 130 14.02 47.72 -19.99
N THR A 131 13.11 47.13 -19.22
CA THR A 131 11.76 46.82 -19.66
C THR A 131 10.74 47.65 -18.90
N TYR A 132 9.91 48.40 -19.61
CA TYR A 132 8.76 49.11 -19.05
C TYR A 132 7.47 48.57 -19.67
N SER A 133 6.40 48.53 -18.86
CA SER A 133 5.07 48.12 -19.30
C SER A 133 4.06 49.23 -19.07
N TYR A 134 3.16 49.38 -20.03
CA TYR A 134 1.97 50.22 -19.96
C TYR A 134 0.74 49.32 -20.09
N LYS A 135 -0.21 49.44 -19.18
CA LYS A 135 -1.45 48.67 -19.18
C LYS A 135 -2.64 49.57 -19.51
N THR A 136 -3.57 49.07 -20.31
CA THR A 136 -4.81 49.77 -20.66
C THR A 136 -5.91 48.78 -20.97
N VAL A 137 -7.17 49.16 -20.72
CA VAL A 137 -8.32 48.34 -21.09
C VAL A 137 -8.79 48.73 -22.49
N ILE A 138 -8.89 47.73 -23.37
CA ILE A 138 -9.45 47.86 -24.72
C ILE A 138 -10.53 46.79 -24.85
N GLN A 139 -11.78 47.20 -25.10
CA GLN A 139 -12.93 46.29 -25.07
C GLN A 139 -13.01 45.44 -26.35
N GLU A 140 -12.79 46.06 -27.50
CA GLU A 140 -12.79 45.39 -28.80
C GLU A 140 -11.38 44.98 -29.21
N THR A 141 -10.86 43.91 -28.61
CA THR A 141 -9.49 43.43 -28.85
C THR A 141 -9.26 42.92 -30.26
N SER A 142 -10.33 42.63 -31.00
CA SER A 142 -10.31 42.27 -32.43
C SER A 142 -9.76 43.39 -33.33
N ASN A 143 -9.81 44.64 -32.85
CA ASN A 143 -9.32 45.83 -33.55
C ASN A 143 -7.87 46.21 -33.16
N ILE A 144 -7.20 45.38 -32.38
CA ILE A 144 -5.80 45.57 -31.98
C ILE A 144 -4.91 44.62 -32.78
N THR A 145 -3.78 45.13 -33.26
CA THR A 145 -2.72 44.25 -33.78
C THR A 145 -1.86 43.75 -32.63
N MET A 146 -2.07 42.50 -32.20
CA MET A 146 -1.28 41.83 -31.17
C MET A 146 0.08 41.36 -31.74
N THR A 147 1.10 41.26 -30.89
CA THR A 147 2.43 40.82 -31.32
C THR A 147 2.59 39.32 -31.16
N ASN A 148 2.86 38.59 -32.25
CA ASN A 148 3.36 37.21 -32.23
C ASN A 148 4.84 37.23 -32.58
N SER A 149 5.72 37.39 -31.58
CA SER A 149 7.17 37.37 -31.77
C SER A 149 7.80 36.20 -31.01
N ASN A 150 8.87 35.61 -31.56
CA ASN A 150 9.63 34.52 -30.96
C ASN A 150 10.69 35.00 -29.95
N ASP A 151 10.96 36.31 -29.90
CA ASP A 151 11.97 36.94 -29.03
C ASP A 151 11.29 37.71 -27.87
N VAL A 152 10.47 36.99 -27.09
CA VAL A 152 9.76 37.57 -25.95
C VAL A 152 10.42 37.14 -24.64
N TYR A 153 10.95 38.10 -23.89
CA TYR A 153 11.42 37.86 -22.52
C TYR A 153 10.22 37.67 -21.58
N ALA A 154 10.07 36.45 -21.04
CA ALA A 154 9.10 36.12 -20.01
C ALA A 154 9.69 36.41 -18.62
N SER A 155 8.97 37.18 -17.81
CA SER A 155 9.28 37.37 -16.39
C SER A 155 8.83 36.16 -15.55
N GLN A 156 9.28 36.07 -14.30
CA GLN A 156 8.82 35.06 -13.35
C GLN A 156 7.29 35.08 -13.17
N GLU A 157 6.68 36.26 -13.23
CA GLU A 157 5.23 36.45 -13.17
C GLU A 157 4.56 35.87 -14.43
N ASP A 158 5.10 36.15 -15.62
CA ASP A 158 4.60 35.59 -16.89
C ASP A 158 4.66 34.04 -16.88
N LEU A 159 5.72 33.45 -16.31
CA LEU A 159 5.83 32.00 -16.14
C LEU A 159 4.84 31.46 -15.11
N THR A 160 4.63 32.18 -14.00
CA THR A 160 3.71 31.78 -12.94
C THR A 160 2.26 31.77 -13.46
N GLU A 161 1.84 32.81 -14.16
CA GLU A 161 0.52 32.89 -14.78
C GLU A 161 0.31 31.79 -15.84
N ALA A 162 1.31 31.51 -16.68
CA ALA A 162 1.24 30.44 -17.67
C ALA A 162 1.15 29.03 -17.05
N LEU A 163 1.69 28.82 -15.85
CA LEU A 163 1.70 27.54 -15.15
C LEU A 163 0.49 27.32 -14.21
N GLN A 164 -0.25 28.37 -13.83
CA GLN A 164 -1.46 28.25 -13.00
C GLN A 164 -2.50 27.23 -13.52
N PRO A 165 -2.78 27.12 -14.84
CA PRO A 165 -3.70 26.10 -15.36
C PRO A 165 -3.16 24.66 -15.20
N TYR A 166 -1.82 24.48 -15.28
CA TYR A 166 -1.15 23.18 -15.15
C TYR A 166 -0.97 22.75 -13.69
N ALA A 167 -0.92 23.69 -12.74
CA ALA A 167 -0.89 23.36 -11.31
C ALA A 167 -2.15 22.61 -10.83
N LYS A 168 -3.30 22.80 -11.52
CA LYS A 168 -4.55 22.08 -11.19
C LYS A 168 -4.55 20.60 -11.63
N THR A 169 -3.76 20.19 -12.62
CA THR A 169 -3.76 18.79 -13.08
C THR A 169 -2.96 17.87 -12.15
N VAL A 170 -1.94 18.39 -11.46
CA VAL A 170 -1.21 17.64 -10.43
C VAL A 170 -2.09 17.36 -9.20
N ASP A 171 -2.92 18.34 -8.80
CA ASP A 171 -3.86 18.18 -7.68
C ASP A 171 -5.00 17.21 -8.02
N VAL A 172 -5.52 17.23 -9.26
CA VAL A 172 -6.51 16.26 -9.72
C VAL A 172 -5.94 14.83 -9.72
N ASN A 173 -4.69 14.63 -10.15
CA ASN A 173 -4.07 13.30 -10.13
C ASN A 173 -3.76 12.82 -8.70
N GLN A 174 -3.31 13.70 -7.79
CA GLN A 174 -3.13 13.36 -6.37
C GLN A 174 -4.44 13.08 -5.63
N GLN A 175 -5.54 13.74 -6.01
CA GLN A 175 -6.86 13.46 -5.43
C GLN A 175 -7.48 12.18 -6.00
N LEU A 176 -7.16 11.82 -7.25
CA LEU A 176 -7.58 10.55 -7.85
C LEU A 176 -6.84 9.35 -7.21
N ASP A 177 -5.54 9.49 -6.96
CA ASP A 177 -4.73 8.50 -6.23
C ASP A 177 -5.18 8.30 -4.77
N LYS A 178 -5.84 9.28 -4.15
CA LYS A 178 -6.39 9.19 -2.78
C LYS A 178 -7.84 8.72 -2.70
N LYS A 179 -8.62 8.84 -3.79
CA LYS A 179 -10.03 8.38 -3.83
C LYS A 179 -10.21 7.02 -4.49
N VAL A 180 -9.26 6.59 -5.31
CA VAL A 180 -9.23 5.25 -5.90
C VAL A 180 -7.88 4.63 -5.56
N ASN A 181 -7.80 3.95 -4.41
CA ASN A 181 -6.71 3.02 -4.18
C ASN A 181 -6.82 1.92 -5.25
N ILE A 182 -6.01 1.99 -6.31
CA ILE A 182 -5.93 0.91 -7.32
C ILE A 182 -5.47 -0.41 -6.65
N ALA A 183 -4.87 -0.33 -5.46
CA ALA A 183 -4.59 -1.47 -4.58
C ALA A 183 -5.85 -2.19 -4.06
N ASP A 184 -6.96 -1.49 -3.82
CA ASP A 184 -8.21 -2.11 -3.35
C ASP A 184 -8.98 -2.82 -4.48
N MET A 185 -8.69 -2.52 -5.75
CA MET A 185 -9.32 -3.14 -6.91
C MET A 185 -8.47 -4.23 -7.59
N ARG A 186 -7.25 -4.46 -7.11
CA ARG A 186 -6.40 -5.59 -7.49
C ARG A 186 -5.68 -6.14 -6.28
N LYS A 187 -6.42 -6.76 -5.38
CA LYS A 187 -5.81 -7.85 -4.63
C LYS A 187 -5.41 -8.93 -5.65
N PRO A 188 -4.14 -9.37 -5.70
CA PRO A 188 -3.78 -10.53 -6.52
C PRO A 188 -4.68 -11.70 -6.12
N ALA A 189 -4.94 -12.64 -7.03
CA ALA A 189 -5.87 -13.76 -6.75
C ALA A 189 -5.54 -14.56 -5.47
N SER A 190 -4.31 -14.43 -4.94
CA SER A 190 -3.85 -14.97 -3.66
C SER A 190 -4.39 -14.25 -2.42
N ASP A 191 -4.84 -13.00 -2.55
CA ASP A 191 -5.30 -12.15 -1.45
C ASP A 191 -6.82 -11.93 -1.49
N VAL A 192 -7.48 -12.44 -2.54
CA VAL A 192 -8.92 -12.64 -2.57
C VAL A 192 -9.19 -13.84 -1.67
N ALA A 193 -9.93 -13.62 -0.58
CA ALA A 193 -10.19 -14.65 0.43
C ALA A 193 -10.58 -15.98 -0.24
N GLY A 194 -9.74 -17.01 -0.05
CA GLY A 194 -10.05 -18.35 -0.52
C GLY A 194 -11.36 -18.84 0.10
N ILE A 195 -11.99 -19.86 -0.50
CA ILE A 195 -13.26 -20.40 0.01
C ILE A 195 -13.15 -20.81 1.49
N GLU A 196 -11.97 -21.25 1.95
CA GLU A 196 -11.71 -21.52 3.36
C GLU A 196 -11.70 -20.26 4.25
N GLU A 197 -11.18 -19.12 3.76
CA GLU A 197 -11.15 -17.84 4.50
C GLU A 197 -12.54 -17.16 4.53
N VAL A 198 -13.32 -17.30 3.45
CA VAL A 198 -14.73 -16.87 3.41
C VAL A 198 -15.55 -17.68 4.43
N ASN A 199 -15.35 -19.00 4.49
CA ASN A 199 -16.00 -19.85 5.49
C ASN A 199 -15.59 -19.47 6.93
N ALA A 200 -14.32 -19.16 7.18
CA ALA A 200 -13.84 -18.75 8.50
C ALA A 200 -14.36 -17.36 8.95
N LYS A 201 -14.71 -16.47 8.00
CA LYS A 201 -15.32 -15.15 8.30
C LYS A 201 -16.84 -15.19 8.36
N GLN A 202 -17.48 -16.23 7.81
CA GLN A 202 -18.90 -16.46 7.93
C GLN A 202 -19.31 -16.67 9.40
N ASP A 203 -18.43 -17.23 10.22
CA ASP A 203 -18.62 -17.40 11.68
C ASP A 203 -18.72 -16.07 12.46
N LYS A 204 -18.43 -14.92 11.84
CA LYS A 204 -18.52 -13.58 12.45
C LYS A 204 -19.74 -12.76 12.02
N ILE A 205 -20.50 -13.23 11.03
CA ILE A 205 -21.80 -12.65 10.67
C ILE A 205 -22.84 -13.46 11.42
N GLY A 206 -23.56 -12.86 12.37
CA GLY A 206 -24.52 -13.54 13.26
C GLY A 206 -25.76 -14.15 12.57
N TYR A 207 -25.70 -14.41 11.27
CA TYR A 207 -26.66 -15.18 10.52
C TYR A 207 -25.95 -16.41 9.95
N THR A 208 -26.18 -17.57 10.56
CA THR A 208 -25.92 -18.85 9.91
C THR A 208 -26.80 -18.89 8.67
N PRO A 209 -26.26 -19.02 7.43
CA PRO A 209 -27.09 -19.29 6.27
C PRO A 209 -27.94 -20.51 6.58
N ALA A 210 -29.23 -20.45 6.28
CA ALA A 210 -30.13 -21.57 6.52
C ALA A 210 -29.49 -22.81 5.89
N ASP A 211 -29.29 -23.86 6.69
CA ASP A 211 -28.91 -25.17 6.20
C ASP A 211 -29.94 -25.56 5.13
N ASP A 212 -29.53 -25.58 3.87
CA ASP A 212 -30.43 -25.76 2.73
C ASP A 212 -31.17 -27.11 2.83
N SER A 213 -30.56 -28.09 3.52
CA SER A 213 -31.20 -29.36 3.84
C SER A 213 -32.34 -29.27 4.87
N LYS A 214 -32.53 -28.10 5.49
CA LYS A 214 -33.57 -27.81 6.49
C LYS A 214 -34.62 -26.80 6.03
N VAL A 215 -34.52 -26.29 4.80
CA VAL A 215 -35.53 -25.41 4.19
C VAL A 215 -36.31 -26.16 3.11
N VAL A 216 -37.62 -25.89 3.04
CA VAL A 216 -38.50 -26.47 2.02
C VAL A 216 -38.50 -25.56 0.79
N HIS A 217 -38.21 -26.12 -0.38
CA HIS A 217 -38.20 -25.38 -1.65
C HIS A 217 -39.56 -25.48 -2.36
N ASP A 218 -40.02 -24.36 -2.91
CA ASP A 218 -41.15 -24.32 -3.85
C ASP A 218 -40.70 -24.83 -5.22
N ASN A 219 -41.43 -25.78 -5.79
CA ASN A 219 -41.13 -26.34 -7.10
C ASN A 219 -41.60 -25.43 -8.26
N GLY A 220 -42.29 -24.32 -7.96
CA GLY A 220 -42.76 -23.35 -8.94
C GLY A 220 -43.91 -23.84 -9.82
N ASN A 221 -44.39 -25.07 -9.60
CA ASN A 221 -45.55 -25.67 -10.27
C ASN A 221 -46.78 -25.76 -9.35
N GLY A 222 -46.73 -25.07 -8.20
CA GLY A 222 -47.77 -25.08 -7.17
C GLY A 222 -47.61 -26.19 -6.13
N THR A 223 -46.55 -27.01 -6.19
CA THR A 223 -46.19 -28.02 -5.18
C THR A 223 -44.89 -27.67 -4.46
N ILE A 224 -44.67 -28.26 -3.29
CA ILE A 224 -43.40 -28.24 -2.54
C ILE A 224 -42.86 -29.66 -2.38
N GLU A 225 -41.55 -29.84 -2.26
CA GLU A 225 -40.96 -31.16 -2.03
C GLU A 225 -40.43 -31.29 -0.59
N VAL A 226 -40.91 -32.31 0.13
CA VAL A 226 -40.52 -32.58 1.52
C VAL A 226 -40.18 -34.06 1.65
N ASN A 227 -38.94 -34.39 2.01
CA ASN A 227 -38.44 -35.75 2.16
C ASN A 227 -38.70 -36.64 0.91
N GLY A 228 -38.54 -36.07 -0.29
CA GLY A 228 -38.74 -36.77 -1.57
C GLY A 228 -40.21 -36.97 -1.99
N ASN A 229 -41.15 -36.36 -1.26
CA ASN A 229 -42.57 -36.38 -1.61
C ASN A 229 -43.02 -34.98 -2.06
N SER A 230 -43.71 -34.93 -3.20
CA SER A 230 -44.36 -33.71 -3.68
C SER A 230 -45.69 -33.50 -2.96
N ILE A 231 -45.83 -32.36 -2.28
CA ILE A 231 -47.00 -31.94 -1.52
C ILE A 231 -47.63 -30.74 -2.23
N LEU A 232 -48.96 -30.75 -2.39
CA LEU A 232 -49.72 -29.61 -2.90
C LEU A 232 -50.28 -28.79 -1.72
N PRO A 233 -49.67 -27.64 -1.36
CA PRO A 233 -50.23 -26.77 -0.32
C PRO A 233 -51.57 -26.17 -0.79
N SER A 234 -52.57 -26.19 0.09
CA SER A 234 -53.93 -25.73 -0.23
C SER A 234 -53.93 -24.23 -0.57
N ASN A 235 -54.48 -23.85 -1.73
CA ASN A 235 -54.80 -22.47 -2.09
C ASN A 235 -56.29 -22.35 -2.46
N ASP A 236 -56.85 -21.13 -2.34
CA ASP A 236 -58.29 -20.84 -2.51
C ASP A 236 -58.88 -21.27 -3.86
N SER A 237 -58.03 -21.56 -4.85
CA SER A 237 -58.43 -21.98 -6.19
C SER A 237 -58.69 -23.50 -6.33
N ILE A 238 -58.47 -24.31 -5.27
CA ILE A 238 -58.50 -25.79 -5.32
C ILE A 238 -59.55 -26.42 -4.36
N LEU A 239 -60.37 -25.63 -3.65
CA LEU A 239 -61.51 -26.16 -2.87
C LEU A 239 -62.61 -26.69 -3.81
N ARG A 240 -62.55 -27.98 -4.16
CA ARG A 240 -63.54 -28.63 -5.04
C ARG A 240 -64.84 -28.93 -4.30
N ARG A 241 -65.97 -28.70 -4.97
CA ARG A 241 -67.32 -29.00 -4.49
C ARG A 241 -67.65 -30.48 -4.69
N ILE A 242 -68.27 -31.13 -3.71
CA ILE A 242 -68.89 -32.45 -3.89
C ILE A 242 -70.35 -32.22 -4.32
N ASP A 243 -70.59 -32.12 -5.63
CA ASP A 243 -71.90 -31.80 -6.23
C ASP A 243 -72.41 -32.89 -7.18
N GLY A 244 -72.52 -34.11 -6.67
CA GLY A 244 -73.04 -35.24 -7.44
C GLY A 244 -72.01 -35.91 -8.36
N LEU A 245 -70.78 -35.39 -8.44
CA LEU A 245 -69.65 -36.09 -9.07
C LEU A 245 -69.33 -37.43 -8.37
N TYR A 246 -69.56 -37.50 -7.06
CA TYR A 246 -69.40 -38.71 -6.26
C TYR A 246 -70.73 -39.05 -5.58
N THR A 247 -71.20 -40.28 -5.79
CA THR A 247 -72.42 -40.81 -5.15
C THR A 247 -72.13 -41.51 -3.82
N ASP A 248 -70.86 -41.79 -3.52
CA ASP A 248 -70.37 -42.35 -2.25
C ASP A 248 -69.16 -41.54 -1.75
N MET A 249 -69.25 -41.06 -0.50
CA MET A 249 -68.18 -40.34 0.23
C MET A 249 -66.87 -41.12 0.30
N ASN A 250 -66.94 -42.45 0.22
CA ASN A 250 -65.79 -43.34 0.33
C ASN A 250 -64.85 -43.23 -0.87
N ASN A 251 -65.33 -42.65 -1.98
CA ASN A 251 -64.60 -42.53 -3.24
C ASN A 251 -64.00 -41.14 -3.46
N VAL A 252 -64.09 -40.24 -2.47
CA VAL A 252 -63.55 -38.88 -2.54
C VAL A 252 -62.02 -38.92 -2.36
N PRO A 253 -61.22 -38.39 -3.31
CA PRO A 253 -59.75 -38.39 -3.22
C PRO A 253 -59.19 -37.61 -2.02
N ILE A 254 -57.91 -37.85 -1.69
CA ILE A 254 -57.18 -37.09 -0.66
C ILE A 254 -57.24 -35.58 -0.96
N GLY A 255 -57.55 -34.78 0.07
CA GLY A 255 -57.60 -33.32 -0.04
C GLY A 255 -58.72 -32.71 0.80
N TRP A 256 -58.90 -31.39 0.62
CA TRP A 256 -59.93 -30.58 1.25
C TRP A 256 -61.14 -30.43 0.33
N TRP A 257 -62.32 -30.81 0.82
CA TRP A 257 -63.57 -30.80 0.05
C TRP A 257 -64.69 -30.14 0.83
N TYR A 258 -65.65 -29.56 0.11
CA TYR A 258 -66.84 -28.94 0.71
C TYR A 258 -68.12 -29.71 0.35
N LEU A 259 -68.88 -30.08 1.39
CA LEU A 259 -70.13 -30.84 1.30
C LEU A 259 -71.32 -29.91 1.62
N ASN A 260 -72.25 -29.79 0.67
CA ASN A 260 -73.45 -28.95 0.66
C ASN A 260 -73.18 -27.44 0.45
N GLY A 261 -73.42 -26.94 -0.76
CA GLY A 261 -73.41 -25.50 -1.10
C GLY A 261 -74.66 -24.74 -0.64
N TRP A 262 -74.73 -23.43 -0.95
CA TRP A 262 -75.83 -22.49 -0.67
C TRP A 262 -77.23 -22.87 -1.25
N SER A 263 -77.45 -24.10 -1.70
CA SER A 263 -78.73 -24.62 -2.17
C SER A 263 -78.94 -26.08 -1.71
N THR A 264 -80.21 -26.51 -1.68
CA THR A 264 -80.62 -27.84 -1.21
C THR A 264 -79.85 -28.96 -1.92
N PRO A 265 -79.23 -29.91 -1.17
CA PRO A 265 -78.49 -31.04 -1.76
C PRO A 265 -79.38 -31.89 -2.67
N SER A 266 -78.80 -32.58 -3.66
CA SER A 266 -79.55 -33.56 -4.44
C SER A 266 -80.10 -34.66 -3.52
N THR A 267 -81.24 -35.27 -3.86
CA THR A 267 -81.88 -36.30 -3.04
C THR A 267 -81.04 -37.57 -2.88
N SER A 268 -79.98 -37.72 -3.67
CA SER A 268 -79.07 -38.88 -3.70
C SER A 268 -77.93 -38.84 -2.67
N ILE A 269 -77.71 -37.70 -2.00
CA ILE A 269 -76.60 -37.45 -1.05
C ILE A 269 -77.13 -37.27 0.38
N SER A 270 -77.96 -38.19 0.87
CA SER A 270 -78.63 -38.13 2.18
C SER A 270 -77.64 -38.14 3.35
N ASN A 271 -77.02 -36.98 3.61
CA ASN A 271 -76.15 -36.56 4.71
C ASN A 271 -75.03 -37.50 5.17
N TRP A 272 -74.85 -38.64 4.51
CA TRP A 272 -73.79 -39.65 4.72
C TRP A 272 -73.52 -39.99 6.19
N GLY A 273 -74.58 -39.98 7.02
CA GLY A 273 -74.55 -40.28 8.45
C GLY A 273 -74.06 -39.14 9.36
N LEU A 274 -73.86 -37.92 8.83
CA LEU A 274 -73.51 -36.72 9.58
C LEU A 274 -74.79 -35.91 9.95
N PRO A 275 -74.78 -35.09 11.02
CA PRO A 275 -75.85 -34.11 11.31
C PRO A 275 -76.02 -33.09 10.17
N LYS A 276 -77.08 -32.27 10.12
CA LYS A 276 -77.34 -31.33 9.01
C LYS A 276 -76.69 -29.96 9.25
N ALA A 277 -75.60 -29.65 8.56
CA ALA A 277 -75.02 -28.30 8.38
C ALA A 277 -73.94 -28.31 7.27
N PHE A 278 -73.23 -27.20 7.10
CA PHE A 278 -72.11 -27.05 6.14
C PHE A 278 -70.86 -27.79 6.63
N TYR A 279 -70.25 -28.64 5.78
CA TYR A 279 -69.09 -29.46 6.17
C TYR A 279 -67.86 -29.26 5.27
N TYR A 280 -66.69 -29.11 5.91
CA TYR A 280 -65.40 -29.36 5.28
C TYR A 280 -64.96 -30.79 5.58
N VAL A 281 -64.60 -31.56 4.55
CA VAL A 281 -64.15 -32.94 4.68
C VAL A 281 -62.71 -33.06 4.22
N HIS A 282 -61.86 -33.61 5.09
CA HIS A 282 -60.48 -33.94 4.78
C HIS A 282 -60.32 -35.46 4.72
N CYS A 283 -59.88 -35.97 3.57
CA CYS A 283 -59.58 -37.39 3.36
C CYS A 283 -58.08 -37.64 3.43
N PHE A 284 -57.64 -38.60 4.23
CA PHE A 284 -56.27 -39.10 4.29
C PHE A 284 -56.22 -40.56 3.82
N THR A 285 -55.24 -40.94 2.99
CA THR A 285 -54.95 -42.36 2.70
C THR A 285 -53.47 -42.64 2.91
N THR A 286 -53.14 -43.88 3.31
CA THR A 286 -51.75 -44.32 3.48
C THR A 286 -51.34 -45.23 2.32
N SER A 287 -50.16 -44.99 1.72
CA SER A 287 -49.70 -45.66 0.48
C SER A 287 -49.14 -47.07 0.64
N TYR A 288 -49.24 -47.72 1.81
CA TYR A 288 -48.65 -49.04 2.04
C TYR A 288 -49.71 -50.10 2.35
N GLY A 289 -50.40 -50.59 1.32
CA GLY A 289 -51.05 -51.92 1.30
C GLY A 289 -52.05 -52.28 2.42
N LEU A 290 -52.38 -51.34 3.31
CA LEU A 290 -53.30 -51.49 4.42
C LEU A 290 -54.46 -50.50 4.21
N PRO A 291 -55.72 -50.97 4.30
CA PRO A 291 -56.90 -50.19 3.91
C PRO A 291 -57.37 -49.25 5.03
N THR A 292 -56.44 -48.44 5.54
CA THR A 292 -56.69 -47.41 6.55
C THR A 292 -56.68 -46.05 5.88
N ALA A 293 -57.89 -45.51 5.71
CA ALA A 293 -58.13 -44.13 5.34
C ALA A 293 -58.82 -43.43 6.52
N ILE A 294 -58.56 -42.14 6.71
CA ILE A 294 -59.19 -41.33 7.76
C ILE A 294 -59.98 -40.23 7.07
N GLN A 295 -61.18 -39.97 7.55
CA GLN A 295 -61.95 -38.80 7.16
C GLN A 295 -62.31 -37.99 8.40
N ALA A 296 -62.07 -36.68 8.31
CA ALA A 296 -62.52 -35.71 9.29
C ALA A 296 -63.51 -34.76 8.63
N ALA A 297 -64.65 -34.53 9.26
CA ALA A 297 -65.70 -33.61 8.84
C ALA A 297 -65.90 -32.54 9.90
N TYR A 298 -65.85 -31.27 9.50
CA TYR A 298 -66.04 -30.12 10.37
C TYR A 298 -67.44 -29.55 10.23
N ASP A 299 -68.25 -29.60 11.29
CA ASP A 299 -69.54 -28.93 11.35
C ASP A 299 -69.35 -27.46 11.70
N VAL A 300 -69.57 -26.57 10.74
CA VAL A 300 -69.41 -25.14 10.97
C VAL A 300 -70.49 -24.59 11.90
N ALA A 301 -71.71 -25.15 11.90
CA ALA A 301 -72.82 -24.62 12.69
C ALA A 301 -72.71 -25.01 14.17
N SER A 302 -72.23 -26.21 14.47
CA SER A 302 -72.07 -26.69 15.84
C SER A 302 -70.63 -26.66 16.37
N ASN A 303 -69.68 -26.17 15.55
CA ASN A 303 -68.24 -26.15 15.83
C ASN A 303 -67.68 -27.51 16.27
N ASN A 304 -68.27 -28.57 15.72
CA ASN A 304 -67.97 -29.95 16.08
C ASN A 304 -67.13 -30.62 15.00
N VAL A 305 -66.20 -31.47 15.42
CA VAL A 305 -65.38 -32.25 14.49
C VAL A 305 -65.75 -33.72 14.59
N TYR A 306 -66.12 -34.31 13.47
CA TYR A 306 -66.44 -35.73 13.37
C TYR A 306 -65.31 -36.44 12.66
N VAL A 307 -64.86 -37.57 13.20
CA VAL A 307 -63.82 -38.40 12.58
C VAL A 307 -64.34 -39.82 12.40
N ARG A 308 -64.01 -40.41 11.26
CA ARG A 308 -64.14 -41.85 11.02
C ARG A 308 -62.89 -42.41 10.37
N THR A 309 -62.71 -43.70 10.56
CA THR A 309 -61.59 -44.46 9.99
C THR A 309 -62.12 -45.61 9.16
N MET A 310 -61.38 -45.97 8.12
CA MET A 310 -61.57 -47.18 7.36
C MET A 310 -60.72 -48.30 7.96
N SER A 311 -61.26 -49.50 8.04
CA SER A 311 -60.51 -50.71 8.38
C SER A 311 -61.02 -51.84 7.50
N ASN A 312 -60.10 -52.61 6.90
CA ASN A 312 -60.41 -53.72 5.98
C ASN A 312 -61.40 -53.33 4.87
N PHE A 313 -61.18 -52.18 4.22
CA PHE A 313 -62.01 -51.61 3.15
C PHE A 313 -63.46 -51.28 3.57
N LYS A 314 -63.74 -51.25 4.87
CA LYS A 314 -65.04 -50.84 5.42
C LYS A 314 -64.88 -49.60 6.29
N TRP A 315 -65.74 -48.61 6.07
CA TRP A 315 -65.76 -47.39 6.88
C TRP A 315 -66.52 -47.61 8.18
N ASN A 316 -65.90 -47.22 9.30
CA ASN A 316 -66.58 -47.12 10.58
C ASN A 316 -67.55 -45.93 10.57
N SER A 317 -68.53 -45.96 11.48
CA SER A 317 -69.43 -44.83 11.70
C SER A 317 -68.68 -43.60 12.19
N TRP A 318 -69.21 -42.41 11.87
CA TRP A 318 -68.70 -41.13 12.34
C TRP A 318 -68.76 -41.03 13.87
N LYS A 319 -67.66 -40.57 14.48
CA LYS A 319 -67.57 -40.27 15.91
C LYS A 319 -67.23 -38.79 16.10
N LEU A 320 -67.93 -38.13 17.00
CA LEU A 320 -67.59 -36.77 17.44
C LEU A 320 -66.27 -36.81 18.22
N THR A 321 -65.26 -36.07 17.79
CA THR A 321 -64.06 -35.82 18.61
C THR A 321 -64.43 -34.81 19.69
N ALA A 322 -64.09 -35.14 20.94
CA ALA A 322 -64.50 -34.48 22.20
C ALA A 322 -65.18 -33.10 22.06
N ASP A 323 -66.39 -33.00 22.61
CA ASP A 323 -67.15 -31.76 22.75
C ASP A 323 -66.52 -30.90 23.86
N ASP A 324 -65.73 -29.91 23.46
CA ASP A 324 -64.99 -29.04 24.38
C ASP A 324 -65.91 -28.27 25.34
N SER A 325 -67.21 -28.13 25.00
CA SER A 325 -68.22 -27.55 25.90
C SER A 325 -68.49 -28.37 27.16
N LYS A 326 -67.94 -29.59 27.26
CA LYS A 326 -68.05 -30.49 28.42
C LYS A 326 -66.74 -30.66 29.18
N VAL A 327 -65.67 -29.97 28.79
CA VAL A 327 -64.36 -30.00 29.45
C VAL A 327 -64.13 -28.66 30.15
N VAL A 328 -63.74 -28.69 31.43
CA VAL A 328 -63.44 -27.46 32.20
C VAL A 328 -62.06 -26.93 31.80
N HIS A 329 -61.96 -25.68 31.36
CA HIS A 329 -60.69 -25.06 30.99
C HIS A 329 -60.08 -24.25 32.15
N THR A 330 -58.75 -24.12 32.18
CA THR A 330 -58.01 -23.30 33.17
C THR A 330 -58.37 -21.81 33.15
N ALA A 331 -59.01 -21.32 32.09
CA ALA A 331 -59.55 -19.95 32.04
C ALA A 331 -60.82 -19.79 32.92
N ASP A 332 -61.64 -20.84 33.05
CA ASP A 332 -62.84 -20.85 33.89
C ASP A 332 -62.50 -20.89 35.39
N MET A 333 -61.24 -21.15 35.74
CA MET A 333 -60.73 -21.15 37.12
C MET A 333 -60.30 -19.77 37.61
N ARG A 334 -60.35 -18.72 36.77
CA ARG A 334 -60.10 -17.34 37.20
C ARG A 334 -61.43 -16.60 37.33
N LYS A 335 -62.11 -16.79 38.46
CA LYS A 335 -63.12 -15.84 38.89
C LYS A 335 -62.45 -14.51 39.29
N PRO A 336 -63.07 -13.34 39.02
CA PRO A 336 -62.59 -12.06 39.52
C PRO A 336 -62.51 -12.09 41.04
N ALA A 337 -61.59 -11.32 41.65
CA ALA A 337 -61.28 -11.38 43.09
C ALA A 337 -62.51 -11.19 44.01
N SER A 338 -63.61 -10.60 43.52
CA SER A 338 -64.89 -10.45 44.23
C SER A 338 -65.70 -11.75 44.38
N ASP A 339 -65.44 -12.74 43.52
CA ASP A 339 -66.21 -13.98 43.42
C ASP A 339 -65.38 -15.20 43.86
N VAL A 340 -64.21 -14.95 44.46
CA VAL A 340 -63.39 -15.95 45.14
C VAL A 340 -64.00 -16.16 46.52
N ALA A 341 -64.42 -17.40 46.79
CA ALA A 341 -64.98 -17.82 48.08
C ALA A 341 -64.13 -17.29 49.25
N GLY A 342 -64.75 -16.56 50.18
CA GLY A 342 -64.09 -16.05 51.38
C GLY A 342 -63.57 -17.19 52.25
N ILE A 343 -62.61 -16.90 53.13
CA ILE A 343 -61.98 -17.89 54.01
C ILE A 343 -63.00 -18.66 54.87
N GLU A 344 -64.15 -18.04 55.20
CA GLU A 344 -65.25 -18.73 55.89
C GLU A 344 -65.93 -19.80 55.01
N GLU A 345 -66.04 -19.60 53.70
CA GLU A 345 -66.63 -20.59 52.77
C GLU A 345 -65.66 -21.76 52.49
N VAL A 346 -64.35 -21.50 52.51
CA VAL A 346 -63.31 -22.55 52.37
C VAL A 346 -63.31 -23.49 53.58
N ASN A 347 -63.45 -22.95 54.79
CA ASN A 347 -63.50 -23.75 56.02
C ASN A 347 -64.77 -24.64 56.08
N ALA A 348 -65.89 -24.20 55.51
CA ALA A 348 -67.13 -24.98 55.48
C ALA A 348 -67.10 -26.19 54.52
N LYS A 349 -66.10 -26.28 53.62
CA LYS A 349 -65.97 -27.36 52.64
C LYS A 349 -64.79 -28.31 52.93
N GLN A 350 -64.10 -28.14 54.04
CA GLN A 350 -62.95 -28.96 54.44
C GLN A 350 -63.32 -30.42 54.79
N ASP A 351 -64.59 -30.68 55.12
CA ASP A 351 -65.09 -32.01 55.51
C ASP A 351 -65.17 -33.04 54.37
N LYS A 352 -64.75 -32.71 53.14
CA LYS A 352 -64.87 -33.60 51.95
C LYS A 352 -63.55 -34.00 51.28
N LEU A 353 -62.40 -33.69 51.87
CA LEU A 353 -61.10 -34.06 51.31
C LEU A 353 -60.49 -35.25 52.07
N THR A 354 -60.47 -36.42 51.43
CA THR A 354 -59.88 -37.70 51.91
C THR A 354 -58.35 -37.73 51.82
N ILE A 355 -57.67 -36.62 52.10
CA ILE A 355 -56.21 -36.56 52.20
C ILE A 355 -55.86 -36.43 53.67
N THR A 356 -55.24 -37.46 54.25
CA THR A 356 -54.67 -37.34 55.59
C THR A 356 -53.46 -36.41 55.48
N PRO A 357 -53.46 -35.23 56.12
CA PRO A 357 -52.29 -34.37 56.13
C PRO A 357 -51.13 -35.10 56.79
N ALA A 358 -49.91 -34.87 56.31
CA ALA A 358 -48.71 -35.43 56.94
C ALA A 358 -48.69 -35.05 58.43
N ASP A 359 -48.36 -36.02 59.28
CA ASP A 359 -48.16 -35.81 60.72
C ASP A 359 -47.00 -34.83 60.92
N ASP A 360 -47.33 -33.60 61.28
CA ASP A 360 -46.40 -32.48 61.43
C ASP A 360 -45.36 -32.76 62.54
N SER A 361 -45.63 -33.71 63.43
CA SER A 361 -44.65 -34.19 64.42
C SER A 361 -43.51 -35.03 63.82
N LYS A 362 -43.59 -35.37 62.52
CA LYS A 362 -42.56 -36.12 61.78
C LYS A 362 -41.83 -35.29 60.74
N VAL A 363 -42.10 -33.99 60.67
CA VAL A 363 -41.45 -33.04 59.77
C VAL A 363 -40.48 -32.18 60.58
N VAL A 364 -39.22 -32.10 60.13
CA VAL A 364 -38.19 -31.29 60.80
C VAL A 364 -38.47 -29.82 60.51
N HIS A 365 -38.84 -29.06 61.55
CA HIS A 365 -39.02 -27.62 61.49
C HIS A 365 -37.72 -26.91 61.90
N THR A 366 -37.28 -25.90 61.13
CA THR A 366 -36.04 -25.13 61.40
C THR A 366 -36.10 -24.28 62.68
N SER A 367 -37.27 -24.19 63.30
CA SER A 367 -37.51 -23.57 64.61
C SER A 367 -37.45 -24.56 65.79
N ASP A 368 -37.39 -25.88 65.53
CA ASP A 368 -37.27 -26.91 66.56
C ASP A 368 -35.81 -27.15 66.93
N THR A 369 -35.35 -26.43 67.96
CA THR A 369 -33.99 -26.56 68.51
C THR A 369 -33.82 -27.75 69.46
N SER A 370 -34.88 -28.52 69.71
CA SER A 370 -34.94 -29.48 70.82
C SER A 370 -34.15 -30.77 70.59
N ASN A 371 -33.82 -31.11 69.32
CA ASN A 371 -33.22 -32.40 68.95
C ASN A 371 -31.86 -32.30 68.22
N TRP A 372 -31.60 -31.29 67.39
CA TRP A 372 -30.24 -31.13 66.82
C TRP A 372 -29.23 -30.64 67.89
N GLN A 373 -29.69 -29.92 68.91
CA GLN A 373 -28.89 -29.61 70.10
C GLN A 373 -28.65 -30.82 71.01
N LYS A 374 -29.27 -31.99 70.74
CA LYS A 374 -29.01 -33.25 71.45
C LYS A 374 -28.07 -34.19 70.69
N GLN A 375 -27.75 -33.91 69.43
CA GLN A 375 -26.47 -34.32 68.83
C GLN A 375 -25.37 -33.36 69.31
N LYS A 376 -25.20 -33.28 70.63
CA LYS A 376 -24.20 -32.44 71.28
C LYS A 376 -22.81 -32.89 70.89
N MET A 377 -22.16 -32.19 69.96
CA MET A 377 -20.70 -32.17 69.89
C MET A 377 -20.08 -31.51 71.13
N PHE A 378 -20.85 -30.76 71.93
CA PHE A 378 -20.41 -30.19 73.21
C PHE A 378 -21.53 -30.07 74.25
N ASN A 379 -21.19 -30.24 75.53
CA ASN A 379 -22.02 -29.80 76.63
C ASN A 379 -21.90 -28.28 76.85
N PRO A 380 -22.98 -27.59 77.28
CA PRO A 380 -22.93 -26.18 77.65
C PRO A 380 -21.86 -25.97 78.75
N GLY A 381 -20.87 -25.13 78.49
CA GLY A 381 -19.75 -24.86 79.41
C GLY A 381 -18.42 -25.58 79.09
N SER A 382 -18.39 -26.49 78.10
CA SER A 382 -17.16 -27.15 77.63
C SER A 382 -16.52 -26.44 76.42
N TYR A 383 -16.42 -25.10 76.47
CA TYR A 383 -15.71 -24.29 75.46
C TYR A 383 -14.19 -24.33 75.61
N MET A 384 -13.65 -25.26 76.40
CA MET A 384 -12.21 -25.38 76.60
C MET A 384 -11.61 -26.17 75.44
N VAL A 385 -11.11 -25.43 74.44
CA VAL A 385 -10.11 -25.95 73.51
C VAL A 385 -8.96 -26.50 74.38
N ALA A 386 -8.72 -27.80 74.33
CA ALA A 386 -7.58 -28.35 75.05
C ALA A 386 -6.30 -27.74 74.47
N SER A 387 -5.38 -27.30 75.31
CA SER A 387 -4.25 -26.49 74.84
C SER A 387 -2.93 -27.12 75.26
N THR A 388 -1.91 -27.04 74.41
CA THR A 388 -0.57 -27.56 74.70
C THR A 388 0.01 -26.91 75.96
N ARG A 389 -0.18 -25.60 76.13
CA ARG A 389 0.20 -24.86 77.34
C ARG A 389 -0.58 -25.30 78.57
N GLY A 390 -1.89 -25.50 78.45
CA GLY A 390 -2.75 -25.98 79.53
C GLY A 390 -2.39 -27.41 79.97
N ALA A 391 -1.96 -28.25 79.03
CA ALA A 391 -1.53 -29.62 79.28
C ALA A 391 -0.06 -29.75 79.70
N LYS A 392 0.77 -28.71 79.52
CA LYS A 392 2.23 -28.72 79.68
C LYS A 392 2.91 -29.82 78.85
N LEU A 393 2.39 -30.05 77.65
CA LEU A 393 2.91 -31.01 76.67
C LEU A 393 3.02 -30.30 75.32
N ASP A 394 3.95 -30.70 74.47
CA ASP A 394 3.91 -30.27 73.07
C ASP A 394 2.70 -30.90 72.35
N PHE A 395 2.42 -30.46 71.14
CA PHE A 395 1.24 -30.92 70.40
C PHE A 395 1.29 -32.42 70.08
N TYR A 396 2.47 -32.98 69.79
CA TYR A 396 2.61 -34.40 69.49
C TYR A 396 2.34 -35.25 70.75
N ASP A 397 2.96 -34.89 71.87
CA ASP A 397 2.80 -35.56 73.16
C ASP A 397 1.37 -35.44 73.69
N LEU A 398 0.74 -34.28 73.50
CA LEU A 398 -0.64 -34.06 73.91
C LEU A 398 -1.59 -35.05 73.22
N LEU A 399 -1.45 -35.22 71.90
CA LEU A 399 -2.30 -36.13 71.13
C LEU A 399 -2.02 -37.60 71.46
N THR A 400 -0.75 -37.97 71.49
CA THR A 400 -0.32 -39.36 71.67
C THR A 400 -0.48 -39.87 73.10
N GLN A 401 -0.56 -38.99 74.10
CA GLN A 401 -0.76 -39.37 75.50
C GLN A 401 -2.22 -39.21 75.97
N LYS A 402 -2.95 -38.20 75.49
CA LYS A 402 -4.29 -37.87 76.03
C LYS A 402 -5.45 -38.10 75.06
N TYR A 403 -5.20 -38.15 73.75
CA TYR A 403 -6.25 -38.24 72.72
C TYR A 403 -6.12 -39.51 71.87
N THR A 404 -5.86 -40.64 72.52
CA THR A 404 -5.58 -41.94 71.90
C THR A 404 -6.81 -42.72 71.47
N THR A 405 -8.01 -42.29 71.83
CA THR A 405 -9.27 -42.90 71.41
C THR A 405 -9.79 -42.28 70.12
N ALA A 406 -10.53 -43.06 69.32
CA ALA A 406 -11.16 -42.55 68.10
C ALA A 406 -12.16 -41.43 68.44
N GLY A 407 -12.08 -40.31 67.72
CA GLY A 407 -12.93 -39.15 67.98
C GLY A 407 -12.47 -37.86 67.31
N VAL A 408 -13.28 -36.81 67.46
CA VAL A 408 -12.97 -35.45 67.00
C VAL A 408 -12.74 -34.57 68.23
N TYR A 409 -11.59 -33.91 68.27
CA TYR A 409 -11.14 -33.08 69.38
C TYR A 409 -10.81 -31.67 68.91
N TYR A 410 -10.98 -30.69 69.79
CA TYR A 410 -10.62 -29.29 69.50
C TYR A 410 -9.41 -28.93 70.35
N ILE A 411 -8.28 -28.68 69.69
CA ILE A 411 -6.98 -28.56 70.33
C ILE A 411 -6.25 -27.33 69.80
N ARG A 412 -5.76 -26.50 70.72
CA ARG A 412 -4.91 -25.35 70.44
C ARG A 412 -3.47 -25.77 70.63
N ASP A 413 -2.68 -25.59 69.59
CA ASP A 413 -1.22 -25.54 69.72
C ASP A 413 -0.84 -24.12 70.13
N ASP A 414 -0.49 -23.91 71.40
CA ASP A 414 -0.09 -22.61 71.93
C ASP A 414 1.30 -22.15 71.46
N ASP A 415 2.15 -23.07 71.00
CA ASP A 415 3.50 -22.73 70.52
C ASP A 415 3.43 -22.26 69.07
N ALA A 416 2.65 -22.96 68.24
CA ALA A 416 2.38 -22.54 66.86
C ALA A 416 1.24 -21.52 66.73
N VAL A 417 0.45 -21.35 67.80
CA VAL A 417 -0.72 -20.47 67.86
C VAL A 417 -1.78 -20.84 66.81
N ILE A 418 -2.12 -22.13 66.77
CA ILE A 418 -3.07 -22.71 65.82
C ILE A 418 -4.23 -23.34 66.59
N ASP A 419 -5.46 -22.87 66.31
CA ASP A 419 -6.69 -23.49 66.78
C ASP A 419 -7.12 -24.57 65.78
N SER A 420 -7.13 -25.84 66.22
CA SER A 420 -7.33 -26.98 65.33
C SER A 420 -8.44 -27.92 65.74
N VAL A 421 -9.05 -28.52 64.72
CA VAL A 421 -9.87 -29.73 64.83
C VAL A 421 -8.96 -30.92 64.55
N VAL A 422 -8.92 -31.86 65.48
CA VAL A 422 -8.11 -33.07 65.42
C VAL A 422 -9.02 -34.28 65.33
N ILE A 423 -8.86 -35.07 64.28
CA ILE A 423 -9.51 -36.37 64.11
C ILE A 423 -8.51 -37.44 64.52
N SER A 424 -8.82 -38.19 65.58
CA SER A 424 -8.09 -39.40 65.98
C SER A 424 -8.83 -40.63 65.49
N GLU A 425 -8.12 -41.60 64.93
CA GLU A 425 -8.70 -42.90 64.55
C GLU A 425 -8.59 -43.94 65.67
N GLY A 426 -7.98 -43.60 66.80
CA GLY A 426 -7.82 -44.52 67.94
C GLY A 426 -6.67 -45.52 67.84
N ASN A 427 -6.03 -45.64 66.67
CA ASN A 427 -4.97 -46.63 66.38
C ASN A 427 -3.60 -45.96 66.12
N GLY A 428 -3.30 -44.87 66.81
CA GLY A 428 -2.04 -44.16 66.62
C GLY A 428 -2.01 -43.25 65.39
N TRP A 429 -3.16 -42.77 64.91
CA TRP A 429 -3.30 -41.85 63.78
C TRP A 429 -4.12 -40.63 64.17
N TRP A 430 -3.59 -39.45 63.83
CA TRP A 430 -4.21 -38.15 64.06
C TRP A 430 -4.06 -37.25 62.84
N TYR A 431 -5.15 -36.56 62.51
CA TYR A 431 -5.20 -35.55 61.45
C TYR A 431 -5.74 -34.26 62.05
N ALA A 432 -4.89 -33.22 62.08
CA ALA A 432 -5.23 -31.92 62.62
C ALA A 432 -5.38 -30.91 61.48
N TYR A 433 -6.45 -30.13 61.52
CA TYR A 433 -6.72 -29.02 60.60
C TYR A 433 -7.01 -27.77 61.42
N GLY A 434 -6.26 -26.70 61.23
CA GLY A 434 -6.38 -25.53 62.08
C GLY A 434 -6.09 -24.22 61.38
N VAL A 435 -6.44 -23.13 62.05
CA VAL A 435 -6.18 -21.76 61.60
C VAL A 435 -5.40 -21.01 62.66
N ASN A 436 -4.51 -20.12 62.25
CA ASN A 436 -3.84 -19.18 63.16
C ASN A 436 -4.59 -17.84 63.21
N TYR A 437 -4.15 -16.92 64.08
CA TYR A 437 -4.74 -15.58 64.18
C TYR A 437 -4.64 -14.72 62.91
N ALA A 438 -3.72 -15.05 61.99
CA ALA A 438 -3.59 -14.36 60.70
C ALA A 438 -4.55 -14.91 59.62
N GLY A 439 -5.36 -15.93 59.95
CA GLY A 439 -6.31 -16.55 59.02
C GLY A 439 -5.69 -17.59 58.09
N ASN A 440 -4.43 -17.96 58.29
CA ASN A 440 -3.76 -18.99 57.49
C ASN A 440 -4.25 -20.38 57.91
N PHE A 441 -4.60 -21.21 56.92
CA PHE A 441 -5.03 -22.59 57.13
C PHE A 441 -3.83 -23.55 57.14
N TYR A 442 -3.75 -24.40 58.15
CA TYR A 442 -2.69 -25.39 58.33
C TYR A 442 -3.28 -26.79 58.51
N HIS A 443 -2.51 -27.80 58.11
CA HIS A 443 -2.78 -29.20 58.45
C HIS A 443 -1.54 -29.88 59.05
N ARG A 444 -1.75 -30.88 59.90
CA ARG A 444 -0.70 -31.74 60.46
C ARG A 444 -1.19 -33.16 60.56
N LYS A 445 -0.34 -34.12 60.24
CA LYS A 445 -0.61 -35.55 60.35
C LYS A 445 0.41 -36.19 61.26
N ILE A 446 -0.06 -36.97 62.24
CA ILE A 446 0.78 -37.77 63.14
C ILE A 446 0.35 -39.23 63.03
N ALA A 447 1.32 -40.13 62.81
CA ALA A 447 1.13 -41.58 62.78
C ALA A 447 2.25 -42.28 63.56
N THR A 448 1.91 -42.89 64.71
CA THR A 448 2.86 -43.58 65.59
C THR A 448 3.06 -45.05 65.27
N THR A 449 2.22 -45.61 64.39
CA THR A 449 2.30 -47.00 63.93
C THR A 449 3.17 -47.19 62.67
N THR A 450 3.68 -46.10 62.07
CA THR A 450 4.62 -46.15 60.95
C THR A 450 6.07 -46.29 61.45
N ASN A 451 6.97 -46.86 60.63
CA ASN A 451 8.41 -46.90 60.90
C ASN A 451 9.20 -46.19 59.78
N PRO A 452 9.79 -45.02 60.02
CA PRO A 452 9.77 -44.26 61.28
C PRO A 452 8.39 -43.68 61.60
N VAL A 453 8.19 -43.23 62.85
CA VAL A 453 7.00 -42.46 63.25
C VAL A 453 6.88 -41.25 62.33
N THR A 454 5.69 -41.03 61.77
CA THR A 454 5.45 -39.90 60.87
C THR A 454 4.84 -38.76 61.66
N ASP A 455 5.49 -37.60 61.66
CA ASP A 455 4.90 -36.33 62.07
C ASP A 455 5.28 -35.27 61.02
N THR A 456 4.27 -34.72 60.35
CA THR A 456 4.51 -33.72 59.29
C THR A 456 4.89 -32.36 59.85
N GLY A 457 4.72 -32.12 61.15
CA GLY A 457 4.61 -30.76 61.66
C GLY A 457 3.41 -30.02 61.05
N TRP A 458 3.24 -28.74 61.40
CA TRP A 458 2.22 -27.89 60.78
C TRP A 458 2.64 -27.48 59.37
N VAL A 459 1.87 -27.93 58.39
CA VAL A 459 2.03 -27.60 56.96
C VAL A 459 1.02 -26.51 56.61
N LEU A 460 1.52 -25.38 56.10
CA LEU A 460 0.67 -24.31 55.57
C LEU A 460 -0.01 -24.78 54.28
N ASN A 461 -1.34 -24.72 54.23
CA ASN A 461 -2.08 -24.94 52.99
C ASN A 461 -1.91 -23.71 52.08
N ALA A 462 -1.66 -23.95 50.80
CA ALA A 462 -1.55 -22.87 49.83
C ALA A 462 -2.88 -22.11 49.70
N ASP A 463 -2.78 -20.78 49.67
CA ASP A 463 -3.85 -19.88 49.27
C ASP A 463 -3.87 -19.86 47.73
N ASP A 464 -4.79 -20.60 47.12
CA ASP A 464 -4.92 -20.75 45.66
C ASP A 464 -5.01 -19.39 44.95
N SER A 465 -5.55 -18.37 45.63
CA SER A 465 -5.63 -16.99 45.11
C SER A 465 -4.27 -16.29 44.99
N LYS A 466 -3.22 -16.85 45.58
CA LYS A 466 -1.84 -16.30 45.58
C LYS A 466 -0.84 -17.20 44.85
N VAL A 467 -1.27 -18.35 44.34
CA VAL A 467 -0.43 -19.23 43.52
C VAL A 467 -0.66 -18.90 42.05
N VAL A 468 0.42 -18.70 41.29
CA VAL A 468 0.32 -18.52 39.84
C VAL A 468 -0.01 -19.88 39.22
N HIS A 469 -1.26 -20.07 38.80
CA HIS A 469 -1.66 -21.25 38.02
C HIS A 469 -1.22 -21.10 36.56
N LEU A 470 -0.33 -21.97 36.10
CA LEU A 470 0.02 -22.13 34.67
C LEU A 470 -1.03 -22.94 33.89
N SER A 471 -2.21 -23.16 34.46
CA SER A 471 -3.25 -23.97 33.82
C SER A 471 -4.05 -23.11 32.83
N GLY A 472 -3.57 -23.06 31.59
CA GLY A 472 -4.27 -23.13 30.29
C GLY A 472 -5.56 -22.33 29.99
N ALA A 473 -6.21 -21.68 30.94
CA ALA A 473 -7.46 -20.98 30.74
C ALA A 473 -7.66 -19.96 31.87
N ASN A 474 -7.12 -18.75 31.72
CA ASN A 474 -7.72 -17.55 32.33
C ASN A 474 -7.15 -16.27 31.71
N ASN A 475 -8.06 -15.36 31.40
CA ASN A 475 -7.83 -14.03 30.84
C ASN A 475 -6.78 -13.25 31.63
N PHE A 476 -5.77 -12.76 30.92
CA PHE A 476 -4.81 -11.78 31.42
C PHE A 476 -5.51 -10.43 31.66
N ASP A 477 -6.06 -10.19 32.84
CA ASP A 477 -6.46 -8.84 33.25
C ASP A 477 -5.28 -8.05 33.88
N THR A 478 -4.12 -8.70 34.02
CA THR A 478 -2.85 -8.02 34.31
C THR A 478 -1.72 -8.64 33.50
N THR A 479 -0.99 -7.80 32.76
CA THR A 479 0.16 -8.21 31.96
C THR A 479 1.25 -8.78 32.89
N PRO A 480 1.74 -10.01 32.68
CA PRO A 480 2.78 -10.58 33.53
C PRO A 480 4.04 -9.70 33.42
N THR A 481 4.73 -9.47 34.55
CA THR A 481 5.96 -8.66 34.59
C THR A 481 7.14 -9.48 35.09
N VAL A 482 8.35 -9.15 34.62
CA VAL A 482 9.63 -9.62 35.21
C VAL A 482 10.42 -8.37 35.59
N ASN A 483 10.85 -8.26 36.84
CA ASN A 483 11.55 -7.08 37.37
C ASN A 483 10.80 -5.76 37.15
N ASN A 484 9.48 -5.74 37.39
CA ASN A 484 8.58 -4.61 37.13
C ASN A 484 8.48 -4.16 35.66
N ASN A 485 8.99 -4.94 34.71
CA ASN A 485 8.81 -4.70 33.28
C ASN A 485 7.74 -5.64 32.71
N PRO A 486 6.74 -5.14 31.96
CA PRO A 486 5.78 -5.98 31.25
C PRO A 486 6.49 -6.95 30.31
N LEU A 487 6.19 -8.24 30.42
CA LEU A 487 6.56 -9.22 29.40
C LEU A 487 5.79 -8.86 28.13
N LEU A 488 6.52 -8.51 27.07
CA LEU A 488 5.94 -8.24 25.76
C LEU A 488 5.29 -9.52 25.23
N LEU A 489 3.95 -9.53 25.13
CA LEU A 489 3.21 -10.62 24.50
C LEU A 489 3.43 -10.53 22.98
N ALA A 490 3.54 -11.67 22.28
CA ALA A 490 3.75 -11.67 20.83
C ALA A 490 2.68 -10.89 20.04
N SER A 491 1.47 -10.75 20.59
CA SER A 491 0.37 -9.93 20.05
C SER A 491 0.57 -8.42 20.23
N SER A 492 1.46 -8.00 21.13
CA SER A 492 1.84 -6.60 21.35
C SER A 492 3.06 -6.16 20.52
N LEU A 493 3.68 -7.10 19.81
CA LEU A 493 4.68 -6.80 18.80
C LEU A 493 3.96 -6.47 17.48
N PRO A 494 4.36 -5.41 16.77
CA PRO A 494 3.92 -5.17 15.40
C PRO A 494 4.08 -6.44 14.56
N SER A 495 3.09 -6.77 13.74
CA SER A 495 3.04 -7.97 12.87
C SER A 495 4.20 -8.10 11.88
N ASP A 496 5.00 -7.05 11.79
CA ASP A 496 6.00 -6.72 10.80
C ASP A 496 7.44 -6.79 11.34
N LEU A 497 7.65 -7.23 12.59
CA LEU A 497 8.99 -7.29 13.21
C LEU A 497 9.97 -8.27 12.53
N ALA A 498 9.50 -9.19 11.68
CA ALA A 498 10.38 -10.13 10.98
C ALA A 498 9.76 -10.65 9.66
N ARG A 499 9.51 -9.77 8.69
CA ARG A 499 9.22 -10.21 7.32
C ARG A 499 10.53 -10.53 6.59
N THR A 500 10.97 -11.78 6.64
CA THR A 500 12.14 -12.30 5.91
C THR A 500 11.88 -12.59 4.43
N GLY A 501 10.70 -12.23 3.90
CA GLY A 501 10.29 -12.53 2.52
C GLY A 501 9.59 -11.41 1.77
N GLN A 502 9.53 -10.18 2.32
CA GLN A 502 9.06 -9.00 1.60
C GLN A 502 9.97 -7.82 1.93
N ASP A 503 10.28 -7.00 0.92
CA ASP A 503 11.03 -5.76 1.10
C ASP A 503 10.31 -4.90 2.15
N ALA A 504 10.93 -4.75 3.31
CA ALA A 504 10.42 -3.90 4.37
C ALA A 504 10.50 -2.44 3.91
N ASN A 505 9.37 -1.91 3.43
CA ASN A 505 9.23 -0.47 3.20
C ASN A 505 9.15 0.24 4.55
N PHE A 506 10.30 0.54 5.14
CA PHE A 506 10.39 1.42 6.29
C PHE A 506 9.81 2.79 5.92
N THR A 507 8.69 3.15 6.53
CA THR A 507 8.05 4.48 6.33
C THR A 507 8.92 5.60 6.90
N GLY A 508 9.84 5.28 7.81
CA GLY A 508 10.98 6.12 8.16
C GLY A 508 12.21 5.68 7.36
N LYS A 509 12.76 6.56 6.53
CA LYS A 509 13.92 6.26 5.70
C LYS A 509 15.07 5.73 6.58
N LEU A 510 15.69 4.63 6.18
CA LEU A 510 16.94 4.18 6.79
C LEU A 510 17.95 5.31 6.63
N GLN A 511 18.47 5.85 7.74
CA GLN A 511 19.44 6.93 7.75
C GLN A 511 20.74 6.48 8.40
N GLN A 512 21.88 6.79 7.77
CA GLN A 512 23.20 6.66 8.37
C GLN A 512 23.81 8.07 8.43
N ASN A 513 24.24 8.51 9.62
CA ASN A 513 24.75 9.87 9.86
C ASN A 513 23.78 10.99 9.42
N GLY A 514 22.47 10.78 9.55
CA GLY A 514 21.45 11.77 9.19
C GLY A 514 21.21 11.93 7.68
N GLN A 515 21.80 11.07 6.84
CA GLN A 515 21.50 10.97 5.41
C GLN A 515 20.76 9.68 5.09
N ASP A 516 19.76 9.77 4.22
CA ASP A 516 18.99 8.63 3.72
C ASP A 516 19.93 7.65 3.00
N VAL A 517 19.97 6.41 3.47
CA VAL A 517 20.82 5.34 2.94
C VAL A 517 20.40 4.96 1.51
N ALA A 518 19.13 5.18 1.17
CA ALA A 518 18.61 5.09 -0.18
C ALA A 518 18.50 6.49 -0.80
N LEU A 519 19.64 7.10 -1.14
CA LEU A 519 19.64 8.15 -2.16
C LEU A 519 19.24 7.51 -3.50
N ALA A 520 17.99 7.76 -3.92
CA ALA A 520 17.47 7.37 -5.24
C ALA A 520 18.36 7.81 -6.42
N ASN A 521 19.31 8.73 -6.18
CA ASN A 521 20.23 9.24 -7.18
C ASN A 521 21.50 8.39 -7.38
N ASN A 522 21.69 7.30 -6.64
CA ASN A 522 22.85 6.41 -6.79
C ASN A 522 22.49 4.93 -6.99
N THR A 523 21.21 4.62 -7.16
CA THR A 523 20.78 3.26 -7.49
C THR A 523 20.93 3.06 -8.99
N ILE A 524 22.09 2.55 -9.41
CA ILE A 524 22.22 1.92 -10.73
C ILE A 524 21.12 0.85 -10.79
N ALA A 525 20.13 1.04 -11.66
CA ALA A 525 19.04 0.09 -11.83
C ALA A 525 19.61 -1.18 -12.49
N ARG A 526 20.13 -2.09 -11.65
CA ARG A 526 20.68 -3.38 -12.05
C ARG A 526 19.58 -4.41 -11.97
N ASN A 527 19.31 -5.11 -13.07
CA ASN A 527 18.46 -6.29 -13.04
C ASN A 527 19.10 -7.33 -12.10
N PRO A 528 18.43 -7.74 -11.01
CA PRO A 528 19.02 -8.61 -10.00
C PRO A 528 19.30 -10.03 -10.50
N ASN A 529 18.67 -10.46 -11.59
CA ASN A 529 18.82 -11.80 -12.14
C ASN A 529 19.90 -11.88 -13.24
N THR A 530 20.24 -10.76 -13.87
CA THR A 530 21.16 -10.72 -15.03
C THR A 530 22.35 -9.79 -14.83
N GLY A 531 22.33 -8.92 -13.81
CA GLY A 531 23.34 -7.89 -13.57
C GLY A 531 23.30 -6.71 -14.55
N VAL A 532 22.36 -6.70 -15.50
CA VAL A 532 22.29 -5.71 -16.58
C VAL A 532 21.68 -4.41 -16.08
N VAL A 533 22.34 -3.28 -16.37
CA VAL A 533 21.85 -1.94 -16.03
C VAL A 533 20.78 -1.51 -17.04
N SER A 534 19.61 -1.07 -16.58
CA SER A 534 18.46 -0.75 -17.45
C SER A 534 18.53 0.62 -18.14
N GLU A 535 19.40 1.52 -17.67
CA GLU A 535 19.69 2.79 -18.35
C GLU A 535 21.20 2.89 -18.65
N PRO A 536 21.61 3.29 -19.87
CA PRO A 536 23.02 3.45 -20.20
C PRO A 536 23.68 4.48 -19.27
N VAL A 537 24.57 4.02 -18.40
CA VAL A 537 25.45 4.91 -17.63
C VAL A 537 26.50 5.47 -18.57
N ASP A 538 26.46 6.79 -18.77
CA ASP A 538 27.50 7.54 -19.46
C ASP A 538 28.77 7.53 -18.60
N PHE A 539 29.61 6.50 -18.78
CA PHE A 539 30.86 6.31 -18.03
C PHE A 539 31.83 7.50 -18.17
N THR A 540 31.63 8.37 -19.17
CA THR A 540 32.45 9.57 -19.38
C THR A 540 32.28 10.63 -18.27
N LYS A 541 31.22 10.52 -17.47
CA LYS A 541 30.93 11.46 -16.36
C LYS A 541 31.38 10.95 -15.00
N LEU A 542 31.94 9.73 -14.92
CA LEU A 542 32.46 9.21 -13.66
C LEU A 542 33.75 9.93 -13.28
N THR A 543 33.74 10.47 -12.06
CA THR A 543 34.91 11.14 -11.49
C THR A 543 35.30 10.51 -10.17
N VAL A 544 36.60 10.45 -9.90
CA VAL A 544 37.18 10.00 -8.62
C VAL A 544 38.01 11.13 -8.00
N ASN A 545 38.13 11.13 -6.67
CA ASN A 545 38.99 12.06 -5.91
C ASN A 545 38.82 13.54 -6.32
N GLY A 546 37.58 14.05 -6.27
CA GLY A 546 37.30 15.47 -6.48
C GLY A 546 37.26 15.92 -7.94
N GLY A 547 36.61 15.15 -8.82
CA GLY A 547 36.33 15.57 -10.21
C GLY A 547 37.33 15.05 -11.25
N LYS A 548 38.25 14.15 -10.92
CA LYS A 548 39.17 13.57 -11.91
C LYS A 548 38.46 12.49 -12.73
N SER A 549 38.47 12.63 -14.06
CA SER A 549 37.91 11.63 -14.98
C SER A 549 38.57 10.27 -14.80
N VAL A 550 37.77 9.20 -14.93
CA VAL A 550 38.29 7.83 -15.03
C VAL A 550 38.74 7.55 -16.47
N ALA A 551 39.79 6.75 -16.64
CA ALA A 551 40.26 6.33 -17.96
C ALA A 551 39.24 5.41 -18.64
N THR A 552 38.93 5.69 -19.89
CA THR A 552 37.98 4.96 -20.73
C THR A 552 38.69 3.92 -21.60
N SER A 553 37.93 3.05 -22.26
CA SER A 553 38.49 2.13 -23.26
C SER A 553 39.16 2.87 -24.43
N ASP A 554 38.74 4.11 -24.70
CA ASP A 554 39.31 4.90 -25.79
C ASP A 554 40.65 5.51 -25.37
N ASP A 555 40.79 5.90 -24.09
CA ASP A 555 42.10 6.28 -23.52
C ASP A 555 43.09 5.10 -23.63
N LEU A 556 42.64 3.87 -23.37
CA LEU A 556 43.50 2.68 -23.46
C LEU A 556 43.90 2.34 -24.91
N LYS A 557 42.98 2.49 -25.88
CA LYS A 557 43.28 2.33 -27.32
C LYS A 557 44.28 3.38 -27.80
N SER A 558 44.18 4.63 -27.33
CA SER A 558 45.13 5.68 -27.71
C SER A 558 46.57 5.37 -27.24
N VAL A 559 46.71 4.73 -26.08
CA VAL A 559 48.01 4.27 -25.55
C VAL A 559 48.54 3.09 -26.36
N GLU A 560 47.66 2.14 -26.74
CA GLU A 560 48.02 1.01 -27.60
C GLU A 560 48.50 1.50 -28.98
N ASP A 561 47.76 2.41 -29.63
CA ASP A 561 48.12 2.98 -30.93
C ASP A 561 49.44 3.76 -30.92
N ALA A 562 49.79 4.39 -29.79
CA ALA A 562 51.02 5.18 -29.64
C ALA A 562 52.26 4.34 -29.23
N SER A 563 52.10 3.04 -28.98
CA SER A 563 53.16 2.17 -28.45
C SER A 563 54.09 1.61 -29.55
N TRP A 564 55.29 1.19 -29.16
CA TRP A 564 56.20 0.46 -30.04
C TRP A 564 55.87 -1.02 -30.04
N HIS A 565 55.79 -1.62 -31.23
CA HIS A 565 55.57 -3.03 -31.47
C HIS A 565 56.83 -3.67 -32.07
N THR A 566 56.95 -4.98 -31.96
CA THR A 566 58.11 -5.73 -32.47
C THR A 566 57.65 -6.83 -33.42
N MET A 567 58.34 -6.96 -34.54
CA MET A 567 58.21 -8.07 -35.47
C MET A 567 59.58 -8.69 -35.75
N THR A 568 59.62 -10.00 -35.97
CA THR A 568 60.85 -10.74 -36.28
C THR A 568 60.59 -11.68 -37.44
N GLY A 569 61.58 -11.88 -38.30
CA GLY A 569 61.39 -12.75 -39.45
C GLY A 569 62.62 -12.91 -40.32
N LYS A 570 62.38 -13.31 -41.56
CA LYS A 570 63.38 -13.44 -42.64
C LYS A 570 62.80 -12.80 -43.91
N SER A 571 63.66 -12.41 -44.83
CA SER A 571 63.25 -11.88 -46.14
C SER A 571 64.25 -12.33 -47.21
N ASP A 572 63.99 -12.02 -48.47
CA ASP A 572 64.92 -12.34 -49.56
C ASP A 572 66.33 -11.77 -49.34
N SER A 573 66.42 -10.61 -48.68
CA SER A 573 67.70 -9.97 -48.35
C SER A 573 68.28 -10.45 -47.02
N LEU A 574 67.45 -10.81 -46.03
CA LEU A 574 67.86 -11.04 -44.64
C LEU A 574 67.60 -12.47 -44.16
N SER A 575 68.66 -13.10 -43.63
CA SER A 575 68.57 -14.42 -42.99
C SER A 575 67.83 -14.39 -41.65
N ALA A 576 67.80 -13.23 -40.99
CA ALA A 576 67.00 -12.92 -39.82
C ALA A 576 66.92 -11.40 -39.62
N TYR A 577 65.80 -10.90 -39.10
CA TYR A 577 65.65 -9.52 -38.65
C TYR A 577 64.80 -9.42 -37.39
N THR A 578 65.00 -8.31 -36.67
CA THR A 578 64.09 -7.76 -35.66
C THR A 578 63.78 -6.32 -36.07
N CYS A 579 62.51 -5.99 -36.21
CA CYS A 579 62.04 -4.66 -36.53
C CYS A 579 61.14 -4.17 -35.41
N MET A 580 61.45 -3.03 -34.82
CA MET A 580 60.53 -2.30 -33.95
C MET A 580 59.81 -1.25 -34.78
N TYR A 581 58.50 -1.12 -34.61
CA TYR A 581 57.70 -0.17 -35.34
C TYR A 581 56.70 0.55 -34.45
N ARG A 582 56.38 1.79 -34.81
CA ARG A 582 55.30 2.57 -34.18
C ARG A 582 54.49 3.26 -35.28
N LYS A 583 53.18 3.11 -35.24
CA LYS A 583 52.27 3.64 -36.24
C LYS A 583 51.67 4.96 -35.77
N ASN A 584 51.62 5.96 -36.64
CA ASN A 584 50.87 7.18 -36.42
C ASN A 584 49.75 7.25 -37.47
N ASN A 585 48.53 6.94 -37.04
CA ASN A 585 47.34 6.95 -37.90
C ASN A 585 46.90 8.36 -38.29
N GLU A 586 47.12 9.36 -37.45
CA GLU A 586 46.72 10.75 -37.69
C GLU A 586 47.61 11.42 -38.73
N GLN A 587 48.93 11.27 -38.57
CA GLN A 587 49.93 11.85 -39.46
C GLN A 587 50.35 10.90 -40.60
N LYS A 588 49.74 9.71 -40.65
CA LYS A 588 49.85 8.74 -41.76
C LYS A 588 51.27 8.27 -42.06
N TYR A 589 52.02 7.91 -41.02
CA TYR A 589 53.35 7.29 -41.16
C TYR A 589 53.63 6.19 -40.13
N VAL A 590 54.60 5.34 -40.44
CA VAL A 590 55.17 4.32 -39.54
C VAL A 590 56.65 4.61 -39.35
N ASP A 591 57.09 4.75 -38.10
CA ASP A 591 58.51 4.79 -37.75
C ASP A 591 59.01 3.36 -37.54
N LEU A 592 60.19 3.04 -38.08
CA LEU A 592 60.80 1.72 -38.06
C LEU A 592 62.24 1.79 -37.54
N VAL A 593 62.61 0.80 -36.74
CA VAL A 593 63.99 0.46 -36.37
C VAL A 593 64.23 -0.99 -36.72
N LEU A 594 64.94 -1.22 -37.81
CA LEU A 594 65.29 -2.55 -38.29
C LEU A 594 66.73 -2.89 -37.90
N TYR A 595 66.92 -4.07 -37.31
CA TYR A 595 68.22 -4.71 -37.15
C TYR A 595 68.17 -6.09 -37.80
N GLY A 596 69.14 -6.43 -38.63
CA GLY A 596 69.11 -7.69 -39.36
C GLY A 596 70.48 -8.21 -39.76
N THR A 597 70.51 -9.45 -40.25
CA THR A 597 71.72 -10.10 -40.79
C THR A 597 71.48 -10.48 -42.25
N MET A 598 72.34 -10.01 -43.14
CA MET A 598 72.26 -10.31 -44.57
C MET A 598 72.27 -11.81 -44.82
N GLY A 599 71.26 -12.32 -45.54
CA GLY A 599 71.17 -13.73 -45.93
C GLY A 599 71.81 -14.04 -47.29
N ILE A 600 72.08 -13.00 -48.07
CA ILE A 600 72.67 -13.07 -49.40
C ILE A 600 73.85 -12.12 -49.52
N THR A 601 74.77 -12.43 -50.44
CA THR A 601 75.84 -11.51 -50.84
C THR A 601 75.33 -10.65 -51.99
N MET A 602 75.38 -9.33 -51.85
CA MET A 602 75.03 -8.36 -52.90
C MET A 602 76.31 -7.78 -53.50
N GLY A 603 76.49 -7.94 -54.81
CA GLY A 603 77.67 -7.50 -55.56
C GLY A 603 77.72 -5.98 -55.78
N THR A 604 78.58 -5.52 -56.69
CA THR A 604 78.78 -4.10 -57.02
C THR A 604 77.76 -3.54 -58.02
N SER A 605 76.81 -4.34 -58.50
CA SER A 605 75.76 -3.95 -59.44
C SER A 605 74.43 -3.70 -58.72
N TYR A 606 73.54 -2.88 -59.28
CA TYR A 606 72.24 -2.55 -58.67
C TYR A 606 71.38 -3.81 -58.47
N HIS A 607 71.12 -4.18 -57.21
CA HIS A 607 70.26 -5.30 -56.83
C HIS A 607 69.18 -4.80 -55.89
N SER A 608 67.91 -4.88 -56.31
CA SER A 608 66.75 -4.57 -55.47
C SER A 608 66.09 -5.86 -55.01
N LYS A 609 66.09 -6.12 -53.71
CA LYS A 609 65.51 -7.33 -53.10
C LYS A 609 64.59 -6.98 -51.94
N GLU A 610 63.66 -7.86 -51.61
CA GLU A 610 62.76 -7.62 -50.49
C GLU A 610 63.55 -7.50 -49.18
N LEU A 611 63.30 -6.42 -48.45
CA LEU A 611 63.87 -6.16 -47.14
C LEU A 611 62.88 -6.51 -46.04
N LEU A 612 61.65 -6.00 -46.12
CA LEU A 612 60.60 -6.13 -45.12
C LEU A 612 59.22 -6.06 -45.77
N ASP A 613 58.29 -6.94 -45.39
CA ASP A 613 56.87 -6.88 -45.79
C ASP A 613 56.06 -6.17 -44.70
N LEU A 614 55.32 -5.13 -45.06
CA LEU A 614 54.49 -4.33 -44.16
C LEU A 614 53.01 -4.66 -44.24
N SER A 615 52.62 -5.71 -44.97
CA SER A 615 51.20 -6.07 -45.21
C SER A 615 50.38 -6.25 -43.93
N GLU A 616 50.99 -6.70 -42.83
CA GLU A 616 50.34 -6.82 -41.53
C GLU A 616 50.24 -5.50 -40.74
N ILE A 617 50.94 -4.44 -41.17
CA ILE A 617 51.02 -3.14 -40.48
C ILE A 617 50.23 -2.06 -41.23
N ILE A 618 50.41 -1.99 -42.56
CA ILE A 618 49.79 -1.02 -43.47
C ILE A 618 49.50 -1.63 -44.84
N SER A 619 48.37 -1.26 -45.44
CA SER A 619 47.93 -1.81 -46.73
C SER A 619 48.46 -1.06 -47.96
N SER A 620 48.82 0.22 -47.81
CA SER A 620 49.19 1.10 -48.93
C SER A 620 50.38 2.03 -48.60
N PRO A 621 51.61 1.49 -48.46
CA PRO A 621 52.80 2.32 -48.31
C PRO A 621 53.05 3.17 -49.57
N LYS A 622 53.49 4.42 -49.39
CA LYS A 622 53.72 5.39 -50.48
C LYS A 622 55.17 5.78 -50.67
N ASN A 623 55.82 6.19 -49.58
CA ASN A 623 57.19 6.66 -49.60
C ASN A 623 57.94 6.06 -48.41
N VAL A 624 59.24 5.88 -48.59
CA VAL A 624 60.14 5.47 -47.51
C VAL A 624 61.31 6.45 -47.44
N GLU A 625 61.56 6.97 -46.24
CA GLU A 625 62.63 7.90 -45.95
C GLU A 625 63.58 7.27 -44.93
N GLY A 626 64.82 7.05 -45.37
CA GLY A 626 65.90 6.53 -44.55
C GLY A 626 66.84 5.70 -45.42
N ASN A 627 67.81 5.07 -44.76
CA ASN A 627 68.77 4.20 -45.41
C ASN A 627 69.08 3.01 -44.50
N ILE A 628 69.66 1.97 -45.08
CA ILE A 628 70.25 0.88 -44.30
C ILE A 628 71.75 1.15 -44.18
N ALA A 629 72.20 1.32 -42.95
CA ALA A 629 73.61 1.42 -42.62
C ALA A 629 74.20 0.02 -42.43
N TYR A 630 75.37 -0.15 -43.03
CA TYR A 630 76.24 -1.29 -42.82
C TYR A 630 77.53 -0.80 -42.15
N PRO A 631 77.99 -1.42 -41.05
CA PRO A 631 79.28 -1.12 -40.46
C PRO A 631 80.38 -1.66 -41.37
N ALA A 632 80.85 -0.85 -42.32
CA ALA A 632 81.96 -1.23 -43.18
C ALA A 632 83.29 -1.20 -42.41
N HIS A 633 84.06 -2.28 -42.54
CA HIS A 633 85.49 -2.37 -42.23
C HIS A 633 86.32 -1.45 -43.17
N ALA A 634 86.14 -0.14 -43.10
CA ALA A 634 86.95 0.81 -43.88
C ALA A 634 87.60 1.85 -42.97
N ALA A 635 88.91 2.00 -43.10
CA ALA A 635 89.81 2.77 -42.24
C ALA A 635 89.53 4.30 -42.13
N ASN A 636 88.44 4.82 -42.72
CA ASN A 636 88.10 6.25 -42.75
C ASN A 636 86.66 6.57 -42.31
N GLY A 637 86.00 5.71 -41.52
CA GLY A 637 84.83 6.10 -40.70
C GLY A 637 83.54 6.56 -41.42
N ALA A 638 83.47 6.52 -42.76
CA ALA A 638 82.25 6.82 -43.51
C ALA A 638 81.46 5.53 -43.77
N GLY A 639 80.31 5.36 -43.12
CA GLY A 639 79.39 4.25 -43.37
C GLY A 639 78.81 4.33 -44.78
N VAL A 640 78.84 3.23 -45.53
CA VAL A 640 78.17 3.13 -46.84
C VAL A 640 76.70 2.80 -46.57
N ALA A 641 75.80 3.67 -47.05
CA ALA A 641 74.36 3.54 -46.88
C ALA A 641 73.74 2.88 -48.11
N GLY A 642 73.02 1.78 -47.92
CA GLY A 642 72.18 1.21 -48.97
C GLY A 642 70.78 1.83 -48.97
N TYR A 643 70.22 1.98 -50.16
CA TYR A 643 68.97 2.68 -50.38
C TYR A 643 67.76 1.77 -50.19
N VAL A 644 66.62 2.38 -49.89
CA VAL A 644 65.35 1.69 -49.70
C VAL A 644 64.29 2.32 -50.57
N SER A 645 63.36 1.49 -51.04
CA SER A 645 62.22 1.93 -51.83
C SER A 645 60.98 1.12 -51.49
N VAL A 646 59.80 1.62 -51.86
CA VAL A 646 58.52 0.92 -51.67
C VAL A 646 58.11 0.23 -52.96
N SER A 647 57.64 -1.00 -52.86
CA SER A 647 57.00 -1.74 -53.95
C SER A 647 55.84 -2.58 -53.42
N GLY A 648 54.61 -2.18 -53.72
CA GLY A 648 53.41 -2.79 -53.12
C GLY A 648 53.42 -2.60 -51.60
N THR A 649 53.22 -3.67 -50.84
CA THR A 649 53.29 -3.66 -49.36
C THR A 649 54.72 -3.80 -48.82
N LYS A 650 55.73 -3.91 -49.70
CA LYS A 650 57.10 -4.29 -49.31
C LYS A 650 58.05 -3.10 -49.38
N ILE A 651 59.00 -3.07 -48.45
CA ILE A 651 60.22 -2.28 -48.57
C ILE A 651 61.26 -3.13 -49.31
N LEU A 652 61.82 -2.57 -50.36
CA LEU A 652 62.95 -3.15 -51.08
C LEU A 652 64.25 -2.50 -50.61
N PHE A 653 65.31 -3.30 -50.57
CA PHE A 653 66.66 -2.86 -50.30
C PHE A 653 67.49 -2.93 -51.57
N SER A 654 68.12 -1.79 -51.88
CA SER A 654 69.01 -1.61 -53.02
C SER A 654 70.41 -1.32 -52.53
N TRP A 655 71.36 -2.12 -53.02
CA TRP A 655 72.78 -1.89 -52.78
C TRP A 655 73.48 -1.49 -54.08
N GLU A 656 74.24 -0.40 -54.02
CA GLU A 656 75.15 0.02 -55.07
C GLU A 656 76.42 0.55 -54.41
N SER A 657 77.57 -0.01 -54.77
CA SER A 657 78.84 0.50 -54.31
C SER A 657 79.91 0.28 -55.38
N ASN A 658 80.74 1.31 -55.57
CA ASN A 658 81.81 1.29 -56.57
C ASN A 658 83.06 0.53 -56.10
N ASN A 659 83.11 0.07 -54.84
CA ASN A 659 84.35 -0.44 -54.25
C ASN A 659 84.21 -1.58 -53.20
N SER A 660 82.99 -2.03 -52.86
CA SER A 660 82.78 -3.10 -51.86
C SER A 660 81.44 -3.84 -51.99
N ALA A 661 81.48 -5.17 -52.04
CA ALA A 661 80.29 -6.01 -51.94
C ALA A 661 79.76 -6.07 -50.50
N LEU A 662 78.44 -6.23 -50.32
CA LEU A 662 77.82 -6.51 -49.03
C LEU A 662 77.66 -8.03 -48.88
N TYR A 663 78.41 -8.64 -47.97
CA TYR A 663 78.48 -10.10 -47.85
C TYR A 663 77.35 -10.68 -46.98
N ALA A 664 76.91 -11.90 -47.28
CA ALA A 664 76.06 -12.68 -46.39
C ALA A 664 76.71 -12.81 -44.99
N GLY A 665 75.90 -12.74 -43.93
CA GLY A 665 76.36 -12.70 -42.54
C GLY A 665 76.65 -11.30 -41.99
N SER A 666 76.63 -10.27 -42.85
CA SER A 666 76.83 -8.88 -42.44
C SER A 666 75.67 -8.35 -41.58
N PRO A 667 75.93 -7.71 -40.42
CA PRO A 667 74.89 -7.02 -39.66
C PRO A 667 74.50 -5.73 -40.37
N ILE A 668 73.22 -5.40 -40.35
CA ILE A 668 72.68 -4.16 -40.90
C ILE A 668 71.74 -3.48 -39.89
N VAL A 669 71.63 -2.16 -39.99
CA VAL A 669 70.72 -1.37 -39.17
C VAL A 669 70.05 -0.29 -40.01
N SER A 670 68.77 -0.01 -39.78
CA SER A 670 68.12 1.13 -40.42
C SER A 670 68.52 2.45 -39.78
N THR A 671 68.55 3.50 -40.58
CA THR A 671 68.88 4.86 -40.18
C THR A 671 67.93 5.83 -40.87
N GLY A 672 67.56 6.92 -40.21
CA GLY A 672 66.79 7.98 -40.86
C GLY A 672 67.65 8.92 -41.72
N THR A 673 67.01 9.90 -42.35
CA THR A 673 67.65 10.85 -43.30
C THR A 673 68.19 12.13 -42.65
N SER A 674 67.89 12.38 -41.37
CA SER A 674 68.33 13.59 -40.65
C SER A 674 68.58 13.32 -39.17
N LEU A 675 69.39 14.17 -38.52
CA LEU A 675 69.66 14.10 -37.08
C LEU A 675 68.40 14.24 -36.21
N ASN A 676 67.32 14.79 -36.75
CA ASN A 676 66.05 15.01 -36.05
C ASN A 676 65.04 13.87 -36.24
N SER A 677 65.32 12.88 -37.08
CA SER A 677 64.51 11.68 -37.26
C SER A 677 65.42 10.47 -37.39
N PRO A 678 65.78 9.79 -36.28
CA PRO A 678 66.72 8.66 -36.31
C PRO A 678 66.11 7.39 -36.93
N PHE A 679 64.80 7.38 -37.18
CA PHE A 679 64.03 6.23 -37.63
C PHE A 679 63.89 6.18 -39.15
N LEU A 680 63.81 4.97 -39.68
CA LEU A 680 63.34 4.74 -41.05
C LEU A 680 61.83 4.97 -41.07
N ARG A 681 61.35 5.90 -41.90
CA ARG A 681 59.94 6.31 -41.90
C ARG A 681 59.25 5.89 -43.18
N VAL A 682 58.07 5.29 -43.06
CA VAL A 682 57.22 4.93 -44.20
C VAL A 682 55.90 5.69 -44.12
N THR A 683 55.58 6.48 -45.13
CA THR A 683 54.27 7.16 -45.21
C THR A 683 53.25 6.27 -45.92
N PHE A 684 51.97 6.37 -45.55
CA PHE A 684 50.88 5.56 -46.12
C PHE A 684 49.60 6.40 -46.32
N ASP A 685 48.60 5.81 -46.98
CA ASP A 685 47.27 6.45 -47.19
C ASP A 685 46.25 6.21 -46.08
#